data_AF-K0J5N9-F1
#
_entry.id   AF-K0J5N9-F1
#
_cell.length_a   1.000
_cell.length_b   1.000
_cell.length_c   1.000
_cell.angle_alpha   90.00
_cell.angle_beta   90.00
_cell.angle_gamma   90.00
#
_symmetry.space_group_name_H-M   'P 1'
#
loop_
_entity.id
_entity.type
_entity.pdbx_description
1 polymer ?
#
loop_
_entity_poly.entity_id
_entity_poly.type
_entity_poly.pdbx_seq_one_letter_code
_entity_poly.pdbx_strand_id
1 'polypeptide(L)'
;MNFLLFELKKIRNIRFMYLLIAIPIIIVITIFTLRFFTDINFSEQERIKANQLLADLNWRIPDFYYAEQDPTTELSDEDALLYELIDQAERERFTYSVSAYYEEWTDMNKAKQKIWDLLLQIAEIDPELRSVNIEDLQMEKPVIDWAVEYDVGTHDFSTDQNSLFVLFKSFDWLFSLPAIMLVIFFFCLSIFLEPNYSVFKFSQVLPLSYVKIMGNKLVIFFAIIGTYIGSTIIGSLLISIFDSASLKAQLNYPLVKIAEGEMITKPFWQVLLFQILFFIGLTLLSLVIVAVLAKLFHNELFITFIVGAVGLIGMQMTRLSSTAKITFNPFAWLDTANFIFFQRTDRIITVLAILFIVVVCLTYFVLLRNLRLPKLKRKAKYRGIRKLSKSFLLRYEWLKLNRQSILFYSTAIIVAFTLFSAIDSYQYLEVQTDQAYQDYVNERDRLRNQVDSYPEIIEAYQQHLDNPDTHPNDLIWLEQFLNMYKSEQQVAESKLAEIEAIEADFLSGDLSVLNKIEHRRLKDDYLFVARTGEVQSSSTIPIDHVIFMPNAYINYRLSEWKIENEIDFVPPGGPYKTLLIPGYEESPRSGEMQPPSGIDREVFDFYLAEVDKEHRYLSGLNLLADLFNEYFYLVIFILLIGFYSLSYVREWDGQGTIRYLLVQPISLKRTFKSKMLSSLTMGFCFVAITSLLVFVIGSLLNGVGQLNFPFVQYVSDSLGLASKEAFIEIPMTMKFFRIIPLWQLLLMGLGLLLTNIVMINQLVYYLSTFAKNQWAIMATSILILGAGYIFSIILPFDFQQFLPFLYLDIGRILTGETAILENYQYLNWCTGMIVQSLAALGLTLLSLRRLRKFND
;
A
#
# COMPACT_ATOMS: atom_id res chain seq x y z
N MET A 1 -2.36 -32.22 -43.09
CA MET A 1 -2.26 -32.07 -41.61
C MET A 1 -2.39 -30.60 -41.27
N ASN A 2 -3.38 -30.19 -40.47
CA ASN A 2 -3.64 -28.77 -40.20
C ASN A 2 -2.53 -28.22 -39.29
N PHE A 3 -1.67 -27.33 -39.79
CA PHE A 3 -0.50 -26.83 -39.05
C PHE A 3 -0.89 -26.15 -37.72
N LEU A 4 -2.05 -25.52 -37.68
CA LEU A 4 -2.62 -24.91 -36.47
C LEU A 4 -2.94 -25.96 -35.39
N LEU A 5 -3.49 -27.12 -35.78
CA LEU A 5 -3.71 -28.24 -34.83
C LEU A 5 -2.40 -28.84 -34.31
N PHE A 6 -1.33 -28.80 -35.11
CA PHE A 6 0.00 -29.24 -34.68
C PHE A 6 0.60 -28.30 -33.62
N GLU A 7 0.56 -26.99 -33.85
CA GLU A 7 1.04 -25.99 -32.88
C GLU A 7 0.19 -25.98 -31.60
N LEU A 8 -1.14 -26.11 -31.70
CA LEU A 8 -2.01 -26.28 -30.53
C LEU A 8 -1.65 -27.52 -29.70
N LYS A 9 -1.36 -28.65 -30.34
CA LYS A 9 -0.94 -29.88 -29.64
C LYS A 9 0.40 -29.72 -28.92
N LYS A 10 1.31 -28.92 -29.47
CA LYS A 10 2.60 -28.59 -28.85
C LYS A 10 2.41 -27.79 -27.56
N ILE A 11 1.44 -26.87 -27.54
CA ILE A 11 1.10 -26.02 -26.40
C ILE A 11 0.36 -26.78 -25.31
N ARG A 12 -0.54 -27.71 -25.67
CA ARG A 12 -1.25 -28.57 -24.72
C ARG A 12 -0.30 -29.39 -23.82
N ASN A 13 0.91 -29.67 -24.29
CA ASN A 13 1.93 -30.39 -23.52
C ASN A 13 2.78 -29.48 -22.60
N ILE A 14 2.56 -28.16 -22.63
CA ILE A 14 3.18 -27.22 -21.70
C ILE A 14 2.46 -27.37 -20.35
N ARG A 15 3.17 -27.89 -19.36
CA ARG A 15 2.66 -28.23 -18.00
C ARG A 15 2.01 -27.06 -17.26
N PHE A 16 2.15 -25.83 -17.77
CA PHE A 16 1.67 -24.59 -17.15
C PHE A 16 0.37 -24.04 -17.76
N MET A 17 -0.24 -24.68 -18.77
CA MET A 17 -1.50 -24.20 -19.36
C MET A 17 -2.63 -24.00 -18.34
N TYR A 18 -2.72 -24.88 -17.33
CA TYR A 18 -3.73 -24.75 -16.27
C TYR A 18 -3.56 -23.50 -15.42
N LEU A 19 -2.36 -22.91 -15.36
CA LEU A 19 -2.13 -21.67 -14.61
C LEU A 19 -2.79 -20.44 -15.25
N LEU A 20 -3.01 -20.44 -16.58
CA LEU A 20 -3.76 -19.36 -17.25
C LEU A 20 -5.21 -19.25 -16.78
N ILE A 21 -5.75 -20.36 -16.25
CA ILE A 21 -7.12 -20.44 -15.74
C ILE A 21 -7.10 -20.33 -14.22
N ALA A 22 -6.23 -21.07 -13.56
CA ALA A 22 -6.19 -21.14 -12.11
C ALA A 22 -5.79 -19.81 -11.45
N ILE A 23 -4.77 -19.11 -11.96
CA ILE A 23 -4.28 -17.88 -11.32
C ILE A 23 -5.36 -16.79 -11.30
N PRO A 24 -6.02 -16.44 -12.41
CA PRO A 24 -7.10 -15.45 -12.38
C PRO A 24 -8.24 -15.81 -11.44
N ILE A 25 -8.68 -17.07 -11.47
CA ILE A 25 -9.78 -17.54 -10.61
C ILE A 25 -9.39 -17.46 -9.14
N ILE A 26 -8.18 -17.88 -8.78
CA ILE A 26 -7.69 -17.81 -7.39
C ILE A 26 -7.68 -16.36 -6.92
N ILE A 27 -7.14 -15.42 -7.72
CA ILE A 27 -7.08 -14.00 -7.35
C ILE A 27 -8.49 -13.43 -7.13
N VAL A 28 -9.41 -13.71 -8.05
CA VAL A 28 -10.81 -13.25 -7.93
C VAL A 28 -11.48 -13.84 -6.68
N ILE A 29 -11.30 -15.14 -6.41
CA ILE A 29 -11.82 -15.78 -5.19
C ILE A 29 -11.19 -15.17 -3.94
N THR A 30 -9.88 -14.91 -3.93
CA THR A 30 -9.19 -14.29 -2.79
C THR A 30 -9.74 -12.89 -2.51
N ILE A 31 -9.93 -12.05 -3.53
CA ILE A 31 -10.53 -10.71 -3.35
C ILE A 31 -11.95 -10.82 -2.81
N PHE A 32 -12.75 -11.74 -3.37
CA PHE A 32 -14.09 -12.01 -2.86
C PHE A 32 -14.08 -12.46 -1.40
N THR A 33 -13.21 -13.41 -1.02
CA THR A 33 -13.10 -13.88 0.37
C THR A 33 -12.65 -12.77 1.31
N LEU A 34 -11.71 -11.91 0.89
CA LEU A 34 -11.30 -10.75 1.69
C LEU A 34 -12.47 -9.79 1.94
N ARG A 35 -13.24 -9.48 0.89
CA ARG A 35 -14.45 -8.64 1.01
C ARG A 35 -15.58 -9.30 1.79
N PHE A 36 -15.65 -10.63 1.75
CA PHE A 36 -16.64 -11.38 2.50
C PHE A 36 -16.41 -11.30 4.02
N PHE A 37 -15.15 -11.17 4.46
CA PHE A 37 -14.79 -11.08 5.87
C PHE A 37 -14.64 -9.65 6.40
N THR A 38 -14.86 -8.62 5.56
CA THR A 38 -14.94 -7.23 6.02
C THR A 38 -16.36 -6.93 6.48
N ASP A 39 -16.59 -6.89 7.79
CA ASP A 39 -17.86 -6.46 8.40
C ASP A 39 -17.98 -4.94 8.34
N ILE A 40 -19.04 -4.44 7.68
CA ILE A 40 -19.37 -3.00 7.63
C ILE A 40 -20.77 -2.81 8.17
N ASN A 41 -20.88 -2.00 9.23
CA ASN A 41 -22.18 -1.61 9.77
C ASN A 41 -22.75 -0.43 8.97
N PHE A 42 -23.33 -0.72 7.81
CA PHE A 42 -23.92 0.29 6.90
C PHE A 42 -24.97 1.17 7.58
N SER A 43 -25.78 0.61 8.48
CA SER A 43 -26.83 1.36 9.18
C SER A 43 -26.23 2.44 10.08
N GLU A 44 -25.17 2.10 10.82
CA GLU A 44 -24.46 3.04 11.69
C GLU A 44 -23.78 4.15 10.89
N GLN A 45 -23.10 3.82 9.78
CA GLN A 45 -22.44 4.82 8.92
C GLN A 45 -23.42 5.80 8.28
N GLU A 46 -24.50 5.31 7.67
CA GLU A 46 -25.50 6.17 7.02
C GLU A 46 -26.27 7.02 8.06
N ARG A 47 -26.49 6.51 9.27
CA ARG A 47 -27.08 7.28 10.37
C ARG A 47 -26.17 8.41 10.84
N ILE A 48 -24.87 8.15 10.99
CA ILE A 48 -23.88 9.17 11.35
C ILE A 48 -23.88 10.28 10.28
N LYS A 49 -23.84 9.90 9.00
CA LYS A 49 -23.88 10.86 7.89
C LYS A 49 -25.17 11.68 7.90
N ALA A 50 -26.32 11.03 8.13
CA ALA A 50 -27.60 11.73 8.28
C ALA A 50 -27.63 12.69 9.48
N ASN A 51 -26.89 12.41 10.54
CA ASN A 51 -26.80 13.27 11.72
C ASN A 51 -25.79 14.41 11.54
N GLN A 52 -24.73 14.22 10.78
CA GLN A 52 -23.79 15.30 10.42
C GLN A 52 -24.51 16.40 9.62
N LEU A 53 -25.38 16.01 8.69
CA LEU A 53 -26.22 16.94 7.93
C LEU A 53 -27.13 17.81 8.82
N LEU A 54 -27.47 17.35 10.03
CA LEU A 54 -28.25 18.14 10.99
C LEU A 54 -27.52 19.43 11.38
N ALA A 55 -26.19 19.39 11.48
CA ALA A 55 -25.39 20.57 11.83
C ALA A 55 -25.45 21.64 10.73
N ASP A 56 -25.51 21.23 9.46
CA ASP A 56 -25.63 22.11 8.30
C ASP A 56 -27.03 22.67 8.11
N LEU A 57 -28.05 21.88 8.42
CA LEU A 57 -29.44 22.30 8.25
C LEU A 57 -29.93 23.14 9.44
N ASN A 58 -29.49 22.85 10.66
CA ASN A 58 -30.01 23.53 11.86
C ASN A 58 -29.31 24.83 12.25
N TRP A 59 -28.11 25.15 11.73
CA TRP A 59 -27.39 26.32 12.24
C TRP A 59 -28.03 27.66 11.84
N ARG A 60 -28.79 27.73 10.73
CA ARG A 60 -29.54 28.92 10.31
C ARG A 60 -30.99 28.97 10.80
N ILE A 61 -31.58 27.83 11.15
CA ILE A 61 -33.00 27.75 11.55
C ILE A 61 -33.34 28.70 12.72
N PRO A 62 -32.52 28.82 13.79
CA PRO A 62 -32.79 29.74 14.90
C PRO A 62 -32.88 31.21 14.47
N ASP A 63 -31.92 31.69 13.67
CA ASP A 63 -31.83 33.10 13.25
C ASP A 63 -33.05 33.53 12.43
N PHE A 64 -33.60 32.62 11.62
CA PHE A 64 -34.83 32.82 10.86
C PHE A 64 -36.09 32.85 11.73
N TYR A 65 -36.21 31.95 12.71
CA TYR A 65 -37.33 31.96 13.66
C TYR A 65 -37.38 33.26 14.49
N TYR A 66 -36.21 33.82 14.81
CA TYR A 66 -36.13 35.13 15.47
C TYR A 66 -36.47 36.29 14.52
N ALA A 67 -36.04 36.22 13.25
CA ALA A 67 -36.37 37.23 12.24
C ALA A 67 -37.86 37.27 11.84
N GLU A 68 -38.54 36.12 11.77
CA GLU A 68 -39.98 36.01 11.46
C GLU A 68 -40.87 36.53 12.60
N GLN A 69 -40.38 36.46 13.85
CA GLN A 69 -41.09 36.97 15.03
C GLN A 69 -40.82 38.45 15.31
N ASP A 70 -39.80 39.04 14.69
CA ASP A 70 -39.47 40.45 14.84
C ASP A 70 -40.23 41.30 13.78
N PRO A 71 -41.19 42.14 14.19
CA PRO A 71 -41.95 42.99 13.27
C PRO A 71 -41.12 44.10 12.60
N THR A 72 -39.82 44.22 12.90
CA THR A 72 -38.91 45.22 12.34
C THR A 72 -37.98 44.71 11.24
N THR A 73 -37.97 43.39 10.98
CA THR A 73 -37.07 42.75 10.02
C THR A 73 -37.85 42.34 8.77
N GLU A 74 -37.64 43.01 7.64
CA GLU A 74 -38.13 42.54 6.34
C GLU A 74 -37.19 41.44 5.84
N LEU A 75 -37.66 40.17 5.82
CA LEU A 75 -36.92 39.09 5.18
C LEU A 75 -36.78 39.34 3.67
N SER A 76 -35.58 39.15 3.14
CA SER A 76 -35.34 39.14 1.69
C SER A 76 -36.07 37.95 1.05
N ASP A 77 -36.51 38.10 -0.21
CA ASP A 77 -37.12 37.01 -0.98
C ASP A 77 -36.15 35.80 -1.12
N GLU A 78 -34.84 36.05 -1.15
CA GLU A 78 -33.79 35.01 -1.21
C GLU A 78 -33.67 34.23 0.11
N ASP A 79 -33.82 34.93 1.25
CA ASP A 79 -33.77 34.33 2.59
C ASP A 79 -35.01 33.46 2.84
N ALA A 80 -36.19 33.90 2.40
CA ALA A 80 -37.42 33.12 2.50
C ALA A 80 -37.36 31.82 1.66
N LEU A 81 -36.79 31.89 0.45
CA LEU A 81 -36.57 30.71 -0.40
C LEU A 81 -35.56 29.74 0.23
N LEU A 82 -34.46 30.26 0.79
CA LEU A 82 -33.45 29.46 1.48
C LEU A 82 -34.06 28.69 2.66
N TYR A 83 -34.92 29.33 3.44
CA TYR A 83 -35.62 28.69 4.56
C TYR A 83 -36.53 27.54 4.10
N GLU A 84 -37.32 27.75 3.04
CA GLU A 84 -38.20 26.70 2.50
C GLU A 84 -37.40 25.46 2.07
N LEU A 85 -36.25 25.68 1.42
CA LEU A 85 -35.34 24.61 1.01
C LEU A 85 -34.72 23.88 2.21
N ILE A 86 -34.32 24.60 3.26
CA ILE A 86 -33.74 24.02 4.49
C ILE A 86 -34.79 23.20 5.27
N ASP A 87 -36.02 23.71 5.45
CA ASP A 87 -37.10 22.98 6.14
C ASP A 87 -37.46 21.70 5.38
N GLN A 88 -37.52 21.78 4.04
CA GLN A 88 -37.77 20.61 3.22
C GLN A 88 -36.61 19.59 3.32
N ALA A 89 -35.37 20.05 3.34
CA ALA A 89 -34.19 19.20 3.49
C ALA A 89 -34.16 18.49 4.87
N GLU A 90 -34.53 19.18 5.96
CA GLU A 90 -34.57 18.57 7.30
C GLU A 90 -35.64 17.49 7.43
N ARG A 91 -36.82 17.68 6.82
CA ARG A 91 -37.87 16.65 6.78
C ARG A 91 -37.42 15.40 6.03
N GLU A 92 -36.76 15.57 4.90
CA GLU A 92 -36.22 14.44 4.14
C GLU A 92 -35.01 13.81 4.86
N ARG A 93 -34.17 14.60 5.58
CA ARG A 93 -33.08 14.09 6.44
C ARG A 93 -33.59 13.21 7.57
N PHE A 94 -34.68 13.60 8.23
CA PHE A 94 -35.33 12.73 9.22
C PHE A 94 -35.77 11.40 8.59
N THR A 95 -36.40 11.46 7.41
CA THR A 95 -36.80 10.27 6.65
C THR A 95 -35.61 9.39 6.29
N TYR A 96 -34.50 9.99 5.86
CA TYR A 96 -33.23 9.32 5.58
C TYR A 96 -32.66 8.61 6.82
N SER A 97 -32.57 9.32 7.95
CA SER A 97 -32.06 8.77 9.22
C SER A 97 -32.92 7.60 9.74
N VAL A 98 -34.24 7.74 9.67
CA VAL A 98 -35.20 6.69 10.07
C VAL A 98 -35.10 5.48 9.15
N SER A 99 -35.02 5.70 7.83
CA SER A 99 -34.88 4.61 6.85
C SER A 99 -33.57 3.84 7.04
N ALA A 100 -32.47 4.54 7.37
CA ALA A 100 -31.19 3.92 7.71
C ALA A 100 -31.26 3.09 9.00
N TYR A 101 -32.01 3.56 10.01
CA TYR A 101 -32.20 2.85 11.28
C TYR A 101 -33.00 1.55 11.12
N TYR A 102 -34.05 1.57 10.28
CA TYR A 102 -34.88 0.39 9.99
C TYR A 102 -34.35 -0.48 8.84
N GLU A 103 -33.18 -0.14 8.27
CA GLU A 103 -32.57 -0.84 7.14
C GLU A 103 -33.47 -0.88 5.89
N GLU A 104 -34.32 0.16 5.71
CA GLU A 104 -35.18 0.35 4.54
C GLU A 104 -34.39 1.02 3.40
N TRP A 105 -33.41 0.28 2.86
CA TRP A 105 -32.36 0.83 1.99
C TRP A 105 -32.84 1.52 0.70
N THR A 106 -33.91 1.02 0.08
CA THR A 106 -34.45 1.60 -1.16
C THR A 106 -35.14 2.93 -0.91
N ASP A 107 -35.86 3.05 0.20
CA ASP A 107 -36.52 4.29 0.62
C ASP A 107 -35.51 5.29 1.20
N MET A 108 -34.48 4.78 1.89
CA MET A 108 -33.29 5.54 2.28
C MET A 108 -32.63 6.23 1.07
N ASN A 109 -32.36 5.49 -0.02
CA ASN A 109 -31.73 6.06 -1.22
C ASN A 109 -32.61 7.10 -1.92
N LYS A 110 -33.94 6.95 -1.90
CA LYS A 110 -34.87 7.96 -2.41
C LYS A 110 -34.85 9.23 -1.56
N ALA A 111 -34.85 9.10 -0.23
CA ALA A 111 -34.73 10.24 0.68
C ALA A 111 -33.38 10.95 0.48
N LYS A 112 -32.29 10.17 0.38
CA LYS A 112 -30.93 10.66 0.10
C LYS A 112 -30.85 11.43 -1.23
N GLN A 113 -31.47 10.92 -2.30
CA GLN A 113 -31.52 11.61 -3.60
C GLN A 113 -32.13 13.01 -3.48
N LYS A 114 -33.29 13.10 -2.83
CA LYS A 114 -33.99 14.38 -2.64
C LYS A 114 -33.19 15.35 -1.78
N ILE A 115 -32.56 14.89 -0.70
CA ILE A 115 -31.70 15.74 0.13
C ILE A 115 -30.55 16.30 -0.70
N TRP A 116 -29.89 15.48 -1.52
CA TRP A 116 -28.79 15.95 -2.37
C TRP A 116 -29.27 16.97 -3.41
N ASP A 117 -30.45 16.78 -4.01
CA ASP A 117 -31.05 17.76 -4.92
C ASP A 117 -31.35 19.09 -4.22
N LEU A 118 -31.78 19.06 -2.95
CA LEU A 118 -32.06 20.26 -2.15
C LEU A 118 -30.77 20.96 -1.69
N LEU A 119 -29.76 20.20 -1.24
CA LEU A 119 -28.47 20.75 -0.82
C LEU A 119 -27.73 21.43 -1.99
N LEU A 120 -27.82 20.89 -3.21
CA LEU A 120 -27.26 21.54 -4.39
C LEU A 120 -27.97 22.86 -4.73
N GLN A 121 -29.29 22.96 -4.52
CA GLN A 121 -30.04 24.21 -4.67
C GLN A 121 -29.70 25.23 -3.57
N ILE A 122 -29.53 24.76 -2.32
CA ILE A 122 -29.09 25.59 -1.20
C ILE A 122 -27.70 26.16 -1.50
N ALA A 123 -26.78 25.33 -1.99
CA ALA A 123 -25.41 25.75 -2.33
C ALA A 123 -25.33 26.81 -3.44
N GLU A 124 -26.35 26.94 -4.30
CA GLU A 124 -26.42 28.01 -5.30
C GLU A 124 -26.78 29.38 -4.68
N ILE A 125 -27.48 29.39 -3.56
CA ILE A 125 -27.90 30.59 -2.82
C ILE A 125 -26.89 30.93 -1.72
N ASP A 126 -26.41 29.92 -1.02
CA ASP A 126 -25.47 30.03 0.10
C ASP A 126 -24.30 29.04 -0.07
N PRO A 127 -23.11 29.52 -0.48
CA PRO A 127 -21.98 28.64 -0.76
C PRO A 127 -21.31 28.06 0.51
N GLU A 128 -21.68 28.50 1.71
CA GLU A 128 -21.02 28.10 2.97
C GLU A 128 -21.78 26.97 3.72
N LEU A 129 -21.76 25.75 3.17
CA LEU A 129 -22.12 24.54 3.90
C LEU A 129 -20.97 24.12 4.84
N ARG A 130 -21.25 23.81 6.13
CA ARG A 130 -20.21 23.57 7.15
C ARG A 130 -19.72 22.12 7.23
N SER A 131 -20.56 21.14 6.90
CA SER A 131 -20.31 19.71 7.11
C SER A 131 -20.10 18.94 5.81
N VAL A 132 -20.56 19.48 4.66
CA VAL A 132 -20.41 18.82 3.35
C VAL A 132 -19.81 19.75 2.30
N ASN A 133 -18.76 19.27 1.63
CA ASN A 133 -18.18 19.93 0.48
C ASN A 133 -19.11 19.81 -0.75
N ILE A 134 -19.34 20.93 -1.45
CA ILE A 134 -20.15 20.98 -2.67
C ILE A 134 -19.62 19.99 -3.73
N GLU A 135 -18.30 19.85 -3.83
CA GLU A 135 -17.68 18.90 -4.76
C GLU A 135 -18.05 17.45 -4.43
N ASP A 136 -18.13 17.10 -3.14
CA ASP A 136 -18.51 15.75 -2.68
C ASP A 136 -19.99 15.46 -2.96
N LEU A 137 -20.86 16.45 -2.76
CA LEU A 137 -22.29 16.35 -3.13
C LEU A 137 -22.44 16.06 -4.63
N GLN A 138 -21.72 16.81 -5.46
CA GLN A 138 -21.72 16.64 -6.90
C GLN A 138 -21.17 15.28 -7.33
N MET A 139 -20.15 14.74 -6.64
CA MET A 139 -19.58 13.41 -6.92
C MET A 139 -20.51 12.26 -6.53
N GLU A 140 -21.21 12.36 -5.41
CA GLU A 140 -22.12 11.31 -4.93
C GLU A 140 -23.43 11.26 -5.71
N LYS A 141 -23.92 12.41 -6.22
CA LYS A 141 -25.23 12.49 -6.87
C LYS A 141 -25.46 11.48 -8.00
N PRO A 142 -24.55 11.31 -8.99
CA PRO A 142 -24.76 10.30 -10.04
C PRO A 142 -24.88 8.88 -9.50
N VAL A 143 -24.17 8.56 -8.40
CA VAL A 143 -24.20 7.23 -7.77
C VAL A 143 -25.55 7.00 -7.09
N ILE A 144 -26.08 8.01 -6.40
CA ILE A 144 -27.40 7.96 -5.76
C ILE A 144 -28.50 7.81 -6.83
N ASP A 145 -28.41 8.57 -7.93
CA ASP A 145 -29.35 8.50 -9.05
C ASP A 145 -29.41 7.09 -9.66
N TRP A 146 -28.23 6.46 -9.82
CA TRP A 146 -28.14 5.07 -10.26
C TRP A 146 -28.77 4.11 -9.25
N ALA A 147 -28.53 4.29 -7.95
CA ALA A 147 -29.09 3.41 -6.93
C ALA A 147 -30.63 3.44 -6.93
N VAL A 148 -31.22 4.62 -7.11
CA VAL A 148 -32.67 4.80 -7.23
C VAL A 148 -33.21 4.24 -8.56
N GLU A 149 -32.54 4.48 -9.70
CA GLU A 149 -32.98 3.98 -11.01
C GLU A 149 -33.06 2.44 -11.06
N TYR A 150 -32.12 1.77 -10.41
CA TYR A 150 -32.01 0.30 -10.42
C TYR A 150 -32.55 -0.40 -9.17
N ASP A 151 -33.16 0.35 -8.25
CA ASP A 151 -33.70 -0.16 -6.96
C ASP A 151 -32.65 -0.95 -6.17
N VAL A 152 -31.43 -0.42 -6.11
CA VAL A 152 -30.32 -1.01 -5.36
C VAL A 152 -30.42 -0.51 -3.92
N GLY A 153 -30.49 -1.43 -2.96
CA GLY A 153 -30.54 -1.12 -1.53
C GLY A 153 -29.20 -0.63 -1.00
N THR A 154 -28.32 -1.54 -0.58
CA THR A 154 -26.98 -1.20 -0.10
C THR A 154 -25.96 -1.32 -1.22
N HIS A 155 -25.00 -0.39 -1.24
CA HIS A 155 -23.86 -0.47 -2.14
C HIS A 155 -22.64 0.20 -1.50
N ASP A 156 -21.49 -0.44 -1.63
CA ASP A 156 -20.18 0.19 -1.44
C ASP A 156 -19.21 -0.44 -2.43
N PHE A 157 -18.83 0.32 -3.44
CA PHE A 157 -17.97 -0.17 -4.50
C PHE A 157 -16.64 -0.80 -3.99
N SER A 158 -16.15 -0.32 -2.85
CA SER A 158 -14.87 -0.73 -2.27
C SER A 158 -14.92 -2.09 -1.56
N THR A 159 -16.07 -2.42 -0.97
CA THR A 159 -16.20 -3.55 -0.02
C THR A 159 -17.30 -4.54 -0.41
N ASP A 160 -18.26 -4.12 -1.22
CA ASP A 160 -19.38 -4.93 -1.67
C ASP A 160 -18.90 -6.16 -2.49
N GLN A 161 -19.66 -7.24 -2.34
CA GLN A 161 -19.34 -8.57 -2.85
C GLN A 161 -19.80 -8.78 -4.29
N ASN A 162 -20.52 -7.79 -4.85
CA ASN A 162 -21.02 -7.80 -6.22
C ASN A 162 -19.93 -8.18 -7.24
N SER A 163 -20.27 -9.14 -8.10
CA SER A 163 -19.34 -9.85 -8.97
C SER A 163 -18.52 -8.93 -9.87
N LEU A 164 -19.12 -7.90 -10.45
CA LEU A 164 -18.42 -6.94 -11.32
C LEU A 164 -17.56 -5.95 -10.52
N PHE A 165 -17.89 -5.67 -9.26
CA PHE A 165 -17.05 -4.84 -8.40
C PHE A 165 -15.81 -5.61 -7.94
N VAL A 166 -15.94 -6.91 -7.66
CA VAL A 166 -14.80 -7.81 -7.43
C VAL A 166 -13.92 -7.89 -8.69
N LEU A 167 -14.54 -8.00 -9.87
CA LEU A 167 -13.81 -7.98 -11.15
C LEU A 167 -13.02 -6.69 -11.33
N PHE A 168 -13.64 -5.56 -11.03
CA PHE A 168 -12.98 -4.26 -11.11
C PHE A 168 -11.73 -4.21 -10.23
N LYS A 169 -11.85 -4.61 -8.96
CA LYS A 169 -10.70 -4.61 -8.04
C LYS A 169 -9.62 -5.58 -8.47
N SER A 170 -9.99 -6.67 -9.16
CA SER A 170 -9.03 -7.61 -9.73
C SER A 170 -8.22 -7.02 -10.90
N PHE A 171 -8.67 -5.93 -11.53
CA PHE A 171 -7.97 -5.32 -12.68
C PHE A 171 -6.59 -4.79 -12.31
N ASP A 172 -6.43 -4.24 -11.11
CA ASP A 172 -5.14 -3.75 -10.58
C ASP A 172 -4.06 -4.84 -10.57
N TRP A 173 -4.47 -6.11 -10.47
CA TRP A 173 -3.57 -7.27 -10.42
C TRP A 173 -3.51 -8.01 -11.74
N LEU A 174 -4.66 -8.34 -12.33
CA LEU A 174 -4.78 -9.23 -13.50
C LEU A 174 -4.53 -8.51 -14.83
N PHE A 175 -4.79 -7.21 -14.92
CA PHE A 175 -4.59 -6.42 -16.14
C PHE A 175 -3.37 -5.50 -16.02
N SER A 176 -2.49 -5.79 -15.07
CA SER A 176 -1.31 -5.01 -14.72
C SER A 176 -0.08 -5.35 -15.58
N LEU A 177 0.92 -4.47 -15.58
CA LEU A 177 2.21 -4.74 -16.23
C LEU A 177 2.88 -6.04 -15.74
N PRO A 178 2.93 -6.36 -14.43
CA PRO A 178 3.38 -7.67 -13.96
C PRO A 178 2.64 -8.84 -14.61
N ALA A 179 1.31 -8.79 -14.72
CA ALA A 179 0.52 -9.84 -15.37
C ALA A 179 0.87 -9.96 -16.86
N ILE A 180 0.99 -8.83 -17.58
CA ILE A 180 1.44 -8.79 -18.97
C ILE A 180 2.80 -9.48 -19.11
N MET A 181 3.77 -9.15 -18.26
CA MET A 181 5.10 -9.75 -18.30
C MET A 181 5.08 -11.25 -18.01
N LEU A 182 4.25 -11.72 -17.06
CA LEU A 182 4.11 -13.15 -16.75
C LEU A 182 3.48 -13.93 -17.92
N VAL A 183 2.43 -13.38 -18.54
CA VAL A 183 1.78 -13.99 -19.72
C VAL A 183 2.76 -14.08 -20.88
N ILE A 184 3.53 -13.01 -21.13
CA ILE A 184 4.57 -13.00 -22.16
C ILE A 184 5.64 -14.04 -21.83
N PHE A 185 6.11 -14.06 -20.58
CA PHE A 185 7.21 -14.90 -20.14
C PHE A 185 6.90 -16.40 -20.26
N PHE A 186 5.80 -16.85 -19.64
CA PHE A 186 5.49 -18.28 -19.56
C PHE A 186 4.91 -18.84 -20.86
N PHE A 187 4.19 -18.03 -21.64
CA PHE A 187 3.40 -18.53 -22.76
C PHE A 187 3.87 -18.00 -24.11
N CYS A 188 4.17 -16.71 -24.23
CA CYS A 188 4.40 -16.11 -25.55
C CYS A 188 5.86 -16.25 -26.04
N LEU A 189 6.86 -16.07 -25.17
CA LEU A 189 8.28 -16.11 -25.54
C LEU A 189 8.66 -17.41 -26.23
N SER A 190 8.29 -18.55 -25.65
CA SER A 190 8.63 -19.88 -26.17
C SER A 190 8.10 -20.11 -27.59
N ILE A 191 6.98 -19.46 -27.93
CA ILE A 191 6.33 -19.55 -29.23
C ILE A 191 7.02 -18.63 -30.24
N PHE A 192 7.23 -17.36 -29.89
CA PHE A 192 7.71 -16.34 -30.84
C PHE A 192 9.22 -16.31 -31.02
N LEU A 193 10.00 -16.87 -30.08
CA LEU A 193 11.45 -16.95 -30.19
C LEU A 193 11.95 -18.27 -30.78
N GLU A 194 11.04 -19.19 -31.10
CA GLU A 194 11.39 -20.41 -31.82
C GLU A 194 12.25 -20.19 -33.07
N PRO A 195 12.04 -19.16 -33.90
CA PRO A 195 12.89 -18.85 -35.06
C PRO A 195 14.37 -18.67 -34.76
N ASN A 196 14.72 -18.37 -33.50
CA ASN A 196 16.10 -18.20 -33.06
C ASN A 196 16.77 -19.53 -32.73
N TYR A 197 16.01 -20.61 -32.50
CA TYR A 197 16.55 -21.93 -32.21
C TYR A 197 16.99 -22.67 -33.47
N SER A 198 18.00 -23.53 -33.33
CA SER A 198 18.51 -24.37 -34.42
C SER A 198 17.44 -25.31 -34.98
N VAL A 199 16.50 -25.73 -34.14
CA VAL A 199 15.38 -26.63 -34.49
C VAL A 199 14.44 -25.99 -35.53
N PHE A 200 14.32 -24.66 -35.55
CA PHE A 200 13.46 -23.97 -36.51
C PHE A 200 13.95 -24.07 -37.95
N LYS A 201 15.24 -24.36 -38.18
CA LYS A 201 15.75 -24.64 -39.53
C LYS A 201 15.02 -25.81 -40.20
N PHE A 202 14.53 -26.78 -39.43
CA PHE A 202 13.71 -27.88 -39.95
C PHE A 202 12.34 -27.38 -40.45
N SER A 203 11.74 -26.40 -39.75
CA SER A 203 10.48 -25.78 -40.17
C SER A 203 10.62 -24.97 -41.46
N GLN A 204 11.82 -24.49 -41.78
CA GLN A 204 12.13 -23.82 -43.05
C GLN A 204 12.21 -24.77 -44.25
N VAL A 205 12.30 -26.09 -44.02
CA VAL A 205 12.27 -27.11 -45.09
C VAL A 205 10.84 -27.45 -45.49
N LEU A 206 9.85 -27.15 -44.64
CA LEU A 206 8.43 -27.32 -44.96
C LEU A 206 7.99 -26.29 -46.01
N PRO A 207 7.01 -26.61 -46.89
CA PRO A 207 6.49 -25.70 -47.91
C PRO A 207 5.54 -24.65 -47.30
N LEU A 208 5.99 -23.95 -46.27
CA LEU A 208 5.26 -22.92 -45.55
C LEU A 208 6.09 -21.65 -45.50
N SER A 209 5.48 -20.52 -45.90
CA SER A 209 6.13 -19.22 -45.79
C SER A 209 6.29 -18.80 -44.32
N TYR A 210 7.34 -18.03 -44.02
CA TYR A 210 7.58 -17.49 -42.67
C TYR A 210 6.37 -16.70 -42.13
N VAL A 211 5.75 -15.89 -42.99
CA VAL A 211 4.53 -15.12 -42.67
C VAL A 211 3.39 -16.04 -42.24
N LYS A 212 3.18 -17.16 -42.94
CA LYS A 212 2.12 -18.12 -42.60
C LYS A 212 2.40 -18.84 -41.27
N ILE A 213 3.66 -19.14 -40.98
CA ILE A 213 4.06 -19.73 -39.69
C ILE A 213 3.82 -18.72 -38.56
N MET A 214 4.29 -17.47 -38.70
CA MET A 214 4.13 -16.43 -37.69
C MET A 214 2.67 -15.98 -37.52
N GLY A 215 1.89 -15.94 -38.60
CA GLY A 215 0.45 -15.66 -38.55
C GLY A 215 -0.30 -16.69 -37.71
N ASN A 216 0.00 -17.99 -37.88
CA ASN A 216 -0.59 -19.04 -37.02
C ASN A 216 -0.18 -18.89 -35.55
N LYS A 217 1.04 -18.39 -35.27
CA LYS A 217 1.48 -18.09 -33.90
C LYS A 217 0.76 -16.88 -33.29
N LEU A 218 0.42 -15.87 -34.09
CA LEU A 218 -0.42 -14.75 -33.65
C LEU A 218 -1.85 -15.21 -33.31
N VAL A 219 -2.44 -16.12 -34.09
CA VAL A 219 -3.76 -16.71 -33.75
C VAL A 219 -3.72 -17.40 -32.39
N ILE A 220 -2.65 -18.14 -32.12
CA ILE A 220 -2.44 -18.79 -30.82
C ILE A 220 -2.26 -17.77 -29.69
N PHE A 221 -1.53 -16.68 -29.94
CA PHE A 221 -1.37 -15.60 -28.97
C PHE A 221 -2.73 -15.00 -28.57
N PHE A 222 -3.59 -14.69 -29.53
CA PHE A 222 -4.94 -14.21 -29.24
C PHE A 222 -5.79 -15.26 -28.52
N ALA A 223 -5.61 -16.55 -28.80
CA ALA A 223 -6.28 -17.61 -28.06
C ALA A 223 -5.81 -17.70 -26.60
N ILE A 224 -4.51 -17.52 -26.32
CA ILE A 224 -3.95 -17.48 -24.96
C ILE A 224 -4.50 -16.29 -24.19
N ILE A 225 -4.47 -15.08 -24.79
CA ILE A 225 -5.00 -13.87 -24.16
C ILE A 225 -6.51 -13.98 -23.96
N GLY A 226 -7.25 -14.46 -24.96
CA GLY A 226 -8.68 -14.68 -24.85
C GLY A 226 -9.05 -15.68 -23.76
N THR A 227 -8.23 -16.73 -23.57
CA THR A 227 -8.42 -17.68 -22.46
C THR A 227 -8.16 -17.02 -21.11
N TYR A 228 -7.13 -16.18 -21.00
CA TYR A 228 -6.80 -15.44 -19.78
C TYR A 228 -7.90 -14.43 -19.40
N ILE A 229 -8.35 -13.62 -20.35
CA ILE A 229 -9.44 -12.65 -20.13
C ILE A 229 -10.74 -13.39 -19.80
N GLY A 230 -11.04 -14.45 -20.55
CA GLY A 230 -12.21 -15.28 -20.35
C GLY A 230 -12.22 -15.94 -18.97
N SER A 231 -11.09 -16.47 -18.48
CA SER A 231 -11.02 -17.07 -17.14
C SER A 231 -11.20 -16.04 -16.03
N THR A 232 -10.71 -14.81 -16.20
CA THR A 232 -10.96 -13.71 -15.25
C THR A 232 -12.44 -13.35 -15.19
N ILE A 233 -13.08 -13.14 -16.33
CA ILE A 233 -14.51 -12.77 -16.40
C ILE A 233 -15.37 -13.92 -15.87
N ILE A 234 -15.10 -15.16 -16.27
CA ILE A 234 -15.83 -16.34 -15.76
C ILE A 234 -15.64 -16.49 -14.25
N GLY A 235 -14.42 -16.31 -13.75
CA GLY A 235 -14.12 -16.36 -12.32
C GLY A 235 -14.95 -15.38 -11.50
N SER A 236 -15.15 -14.16 -12.02
CA SER A 236 -16.03 -13.16 -11.41
C SER A 236 -17.51 -13.53 -11.55
N LEU A 237 -17.96 -13.94 -12.74
CA LEU A 237 -19.36 -14.31 -12.97
C LEU A 237 -19.79 -15.52 -12.14
N LEU A 238 -18.88 -16.42 -11.75
CA LEU A 238 -19.18 -17.50 -10.81
C LEU A 238 -19.63 -17.00 -9.44
N ILE A 239 -19.24 -15.79 -9.05
CA ILE A 239 -19.61 -15.15 -7.78
C ILE A 239 -20.99 -14.48 -7.87
N SER A 240 -21.54 -14.29 -9.08
CA SER A 240 -22.82 -13.57 -9.26
C SER A 240 -24.03 -14.15 -8.52
N ILE A 241 -23.92 -15.37 -7.99
CA ILE A 241 -24.93 -15.99 -7.12
C ILE A 241 -25.09 -15.21 -5.80
N PHE A 242 -24.07 -14.47 -5.37
CA PHE A 242 -24.05 -13.68 -4.14
C PHE A 242 -24.37 -12.19 -4.37
N ASP A 243 -24.71 -11.80 -5.60
CA ASP A 243 -24.93 -10.39 -5.94
C ASP A 243 -26.24 -9.86 -5.36
N SER A 244 -26.16 -8.68 -4.73
CA SER A 244 -27.33 -7.92 -4.26
C SER A 244 -28.01 -7.16 -5.40
N ALA A 245 -27.23 -6.72 -6.40
CA ALA A 245 -27.69 -5.93 -7.53
C ALA A 245 -27.70 -6.74 -8.83
N SER A 246 -28.65 -6.46 -9.72
CA SER A 246 -28.69 -7.11 -11.04
C SER A 246 -27.41 -6.81 -11.86
N LEU A 247 -26.99 -7.75 -12.72
CA LEU A 247 -25.84 -7.54 -13.62
C LEU A 247 -26.00 -6.29 -14.51
N LYS A 248 -27.23 -5.95 -14.90
CA LYS A 248 -27.52 -4.74 -15.67
C LYS A 248 -27.23 -3.48 -14.84
N ALA A 249 -27.65 -3.46 -13.57
CA ALA A 249 -27.37 -2.36 -12.65
C ALA A 249 -25.86 -2.20 -12.48
N GLN A 250 -25.15 -3.29 -12.19
CA GLN A 250 -23.69 -3.26 -12.01
C GLN A 250 -22.94 -2.75 -13.25
N LEU A 251 -23.35 -3.13 -14.47
CA LEU A 251 -22.72 -2.65 -15.72
C LEU A 251 -22.91 -1.15 -15.98
N ASN A 252 -24.00 -0.57 -15.46
CA ASN A 252 -24.31 0.85 -15.60
C ASN A 252 -23.87 1.67 -14.39
N TYR A 253 -23.16 1.06 -13.43
CA TYR A 253 -22.64 1.77 -12.26
C TYR A 253 -21.78 2.97 -12.70
N PRO A 254 -22.08 4.20 -12.24
CA PRO A 254 -21.38 5.39 -12.63
C PRO A 254 -20.07 5.53 -11.83
N LEU A 255 -18.97 5.52 -12.55
CA LEU A 255 -17.66 5.83 -12.01
C LEU A 255 -17.40 7.32 -12.20
N VAL A 256 -17.36 8.06 -11.09
CA VAL A 256 -17.21 9.52 -11.06
C VAL A 256 -15.83 9.90 -10.53
N LYS A 257 -15.17 10.87 -11.18
CA LYS A 257 -13.96 11.54 -10.68
C LYS A 257 -13.92 12.98 -11.15
N ILE A 258 -13.42 13.87 -10.29
CA ILE A 258 -13.08 15.25 -10.67
C ILE A 258 -11.66 15.27 -11.22
N ALA A 259 -11.48 15.86 -12.40
CA ALA A 259 -10.17 16.10 -13.00
C ALA A 259 -10.13 17.52 -13.60
N GLU A 260 -9.17 18.34 -13.15
CA GLU A 260 -9.02 19.75 -13.57
C GLU A 260 -10.30 20.60 -13.40
N GLY A 261 -11.11 20.32 -12.37
CA GLY A 261 -12.38 21.00 -12.11
C GLY A 261 -13.55 20.55 -13.00
N GLU A 262 -13.35 19.58 -13.90
CA GLU A 262 -14.44 18.94 -14.65
C GLU A 262 -14.81 17.58 -14.03
N MET A 263 -16.11 17.34 -13.85
CA MET A 263 -16.63 16.02 -13.44
C MET A 263 -16.62 15.06 -14.64
N ILE A 264 -15.89 13.97 -14.52
CA ILE A 264 -15.84 12.89 -15.51
C ILE A 264 -16.63 11.70 -14.97
N THR A 265 -17.76 11.39 -15.61
CA THR A 265 -18.61 10.24 -15.27
C THR A 265 -18.59 9.21 -16.39
N LYS A 266 -18.34 7.95 -16.05
CA LYS A 266 -18.31 6.83 -17.01
C LYS A 266 -19.06 5.61 -16.48
N PRO A 267 -19.91 4.98 -17.30
CA PRO A 267 -20.52 3.72 -16.90
C PRO A 267 -19.47 2.60 -16.86
N PHE A 268 -19.67 1.66 -15.94
CA PHE A 268 -18.74 0.55 -15.69
C PHE A 268 -18.39 -0.28 -16.93
N TRP A 269 -19.39 -0.60 -17.79
CA TRP A 269 -19.16 -1.36 -19.02
C TRP A 269 -18.13 -0.72 -19.95
N GLN A 270 -18.07 0.62 -19.98
CA GLN A 270 -17.17 1.37 -20.83
C GLN A 270 -15.73 1.24 -20.32
N VAL A 271 -15.54 1.33 -19.01
CA VAL A 271 -14.24 1.13 -18.35
C VAL A 271 -13.74 -0.29 -18.57
N LEU A 272 -14.60 -1.30 -18.39
CA LEU A 272 -14.27 -2.71 -18.64
C LEU A 272 -13.83 -2.95 -20.10
N LEU A 273 -14.53 -2.37 -21.07
CA LEU A 273 -14.17 -2.48 -22.48
C LEU A 273 -12.79 -1.85 -22.76
N PHE A 274 -12.55 -0.63 -22.28
CA PHE A 274 -11.27 0.03 -22.47
C PHE A 274 -10.12 -0.72 -21.81
N GLN A 275 -10.33 -1.25 -20.61
CA GLN A 275 -9.33 -2.04 -19.89
C GLN A 275 -8.90 -3.28 -20.71
N ILE A 276 -9.87 -4.01 -21.26
CA ILE A 276 -9.61 -5.19 -22.11
C ILE A 276 -8.83 -4.79 -23.38
N LEU A 277 -9.24 -3.70 -24.05
CA LEU A 277 -8.58 -3.24 -25.28
C LEU A 277 -7.14 -2.78 -25.03
N PHE A 278 -6.91 -2.01 -23.97
CA PHE A 278 -5.56 -1.62 -23.56
C PHE A 278 -4.70 -2.83 -23.23
N PHE A 279 -5.22 -3.78 -22.47
CA PHE A 279 -4.47 -4.98 -22.11
C PHE A 279 -4.04 -5.80 -23.33
N ILE A 280 -4.94 -6.00 -24.31
CA ILE A 280 -4.60 -6.67 -25.56
C ILE A 280 -3.51 -5.90 -26.32
N GLY A 281 -3.70 -4.58 -26.48
CA GLY A 281 -2.77 -3.71 -27.21
C GLY A 281 -1.38 -3.65 -26.56
N LEU A 282 -1.32 -3.44 -25.25
CA LEU A 282 -0.08 -3.34 -24.48
C LEU A 282 0.62 -4.70 -24.38
N THR A 283 -0.11 -5.80 -24.22
CA THR A 283 0.50 -7.15 -24.23
C THR A 283 1.17 -7.43 -25.56
N LEU A 284 0.52 -7.08 -26.67
CA LEU A 284 1.11 -7.25 -28.00
C LEU A 284 2.29 -6.29 -28.24
N LEU A 285 2.19 -5.03 -27.79
CA LEU A 285 3.30 -4.07 -27.86
C LEU A 285 4.52 -4.58 -27.08
N SER A 286 4.32 -5.00 -25.83
CA SER A 286 5.38 -5.54 -24.98
C SER A 286 5.98 -6.82 -25.58
N LEU A 287 5.16 -7.72 -26.13
CA LEU A 287 5.65 -8.92 -26.82
C LEU A 287 6.57 -8.54 -27.99
N VAL A 288 6.18 -7.54 -28.79
CA VAL A 288 6.98 -7.10 -29.93
C VAL A 288 8.31 -6.49 -29.46
N ILE A 289 8.29 -5.61 -28.46
CA ILE A 289 9.50 -5.01 -27.87
C ILE A 289 10.44 -6.11 -27.34
N VAL A 290 9.89 -7.03 -26.55
CA VAL A 290 10.63 -8.17 -25.99
C VAL A 290 11.22 -9.04 -27.11
N ALA A 291 10.46 -9.30 -28.18
CA ALA A 291 10.94 -10.10 -29.31
C ALA A 291 12.07 -9.41 -30.09
N VAL A 292 12.01 -8.07 -30.29
CA VAL A 292 13.10 -7.29 -30.91
C VAL A 292 14.37 -7.42 -30.07
N LEU A 293 14.25 -7.13 -28.78
CA LEU A 293 15.38 -7.14 -27.87
C LEU A 293 15.95 -8.56 -27.74
N ALA A 294 15.11 -9.60 -27.71
CA ALA A 294 15.54 -11.00 -27.64
C ALA A 294 16.37 -11.42 -28.84
N LYS A 295 16.02 -10.96 -30.04
CA LYS A 295 16.85 -11.15 -31.24
C LYS A 295 18.22 -10.47 -31.11
N LEU A 296 18.31 -9.34 -30.40
CA LEU A 296 19.55 -8.56 -30.24
C LEU A 296 20.49 -9.15 -29.17
N PHE A 297 19.97 -9.54 -28.00
CA PHE A 297 20.77 -9.96 -26.85
C PHE A 297 20.83 -11.48 -26.59
N HIS A 298 20.01 -12.31 -27.26
CA HIS A 298 19.98 -13.78 -27.11
C HIS A 298 19.77 -14.27 -25.65
N ASN A 299 19.01 -13.52 -24.84
CA ASN A 299 18.62 -13.92 -23.49
C ASN A 299 17.15 -13.51 -23.22
N GLU A 300 16.25 -14.47 -23.42
CA GLU A 300 14.78 -14.26 -23.44
C GLU A 300 14.24 -13.86 -22.06
N LEU A 301 14.75 -14.54 -21.03
CA LEU A 301 14.49 -14.26 -19.62
C LEU A 301 14.88 -12.81 -19.26
N PHE A 302 16.13 -12.45 -19.56
CA PHE A 302 16.70 -11.13 -19.24
C PHE A 302 15.84 -9.98 -19.74
N ILE A 303 15.44 -10.05 -21.00
CA ILE A 303 14.78 -8.93 -21.67
C ILE A 303 13.37 -8.74 -21.17
N THR A 304 12.67 -9.82 -20.86
CA THR A 304 11.30 -9.72 -20.34
C THR A 304 11.31 -9.04 -18.97
N PHE A 305 12.26 -9.40 -18.10
CA PHE A 305 12.44 -8.71 -16.82
C PHE A 305 12.89 -7.26 -16.96
N ILE A 306 13.80 -6.95 -17.89
CA ILE A 306 14.20 -5.55 -18.13
C ILE A 306 13.04 -4.72 -18.64
N VAL A 307 12.30 -5.21 -19.65
CA VAL A 307 11.18 -4.46 -20.22
C VAL A 307 10.11 -4.24 -19.15
N GLY A 308 9.86 -5.24 -18.31
CA GLY A 308 9.02 -5.09 -17.12
C GLY A 308 9.54 -4.04 -16.14
N ALA A 309 10.81 -4.11 -15.75
CA ALA A 309 11.41 -3.16 -14.81
C ALA A 309 11.43 -1.71 -15.36
N VAL A 310 11.81 -1.53 -16.62
CA VAL A 310 11.79 -0.21 -17.29
C VAL A 310 10.37 0.30 -17.43
N GLY A 311 9.41 -0.58 -17.75
CA GLY A 311 7.99 -0.25 -17.79
C GLY A 311 7.47 0.21 -16.44
N LEU A 312 7.82 -0.50 -15.36
CA LEU A 312 7.47 -0.12 -13.99
C LEU A 312 8.10 1.22 -13.62
N ILE A 313 9.41 1.39 -13.80
CA ILE A 313 10.11 2.65 -13.49
C ILE A 313 9.47 3.82 -14.27
N GLY A 314 9.23 3.64 -15.57
CA GLY A 314 8.59 4.67 -16.39
C GLY A 314 7.16 4.99 -15.93
N MET A 315 6.39 3.97 -15.53
CA MET A 315 5.05 4.13 -14.97
C MET A 315 5.08 4.97 -13.69
N GLN A 316 6.03 4.69 -12.78
CA GLN A 316 6.15 5.45 -11.54
C GLN A 316 6.61 6.88 -11.76
N MET A 317 7.63 7.08 -12.60
CA MET A 317 8.09 8.43 -12.97
C MET A 317 6.97 9.26 -13.60
N THR A 318 6.02 8.60 -14.27
CA THR A 318 4.86 9.26 -14.87
C THR A 318 3.88 9.73 -13.81
N ARG A 319 3.69 9.00 -12.70
CA ARG A 319 2.80 9.40 -11.60
C ARG A 319 3.21 10.71 -10.95
N LEU A 320 4.50 11.05 -10.95
CA LEU A 320 5.03 12.33 -10.43
C LEU A 320 4.60 13.57 -11.24
N SER A 321 3.96 13.39 -12.40
CA SER A 321 3.50 14.51 -13.22
C SER A 321 1.98 14.65 -13.18
N SER A 322 1.45 15.86 -13.40
CA SER A 322 0.01 16.12 -13.40
C SER A 322 -0.70 15.32 -14.51
N THR A 323 -1.77 14.59 -14.16
CA THR A 323 -2.41 13.55 -14.98
C THR A 323 -2.87 13.99 -16.38
N ALA A 324 -3.17 15.29 -16.60
CA ALA A 324 -3.57 15.82 -17.90
C ALA A 324 -2.43 16.03 -18.90
N LYS A 325 -1.19 16.26 -18.45
CA LYS A 325 -0.01 16.44 -19.33
C LYS A 325 0.50 15.12 -19.92
N ILE A 326 -0.14 14.01 -19.53
CA ILE A 326 0.39 12.66 -19.68
C ILE A 326 -0.36 11.87 -20.77
N THR A 327 -1.42 12.41 -21.38
CA THR A 327 -2.30 11.68 -22.31
C THR A 327 -1.53 10.85 -23.37
N PHE A 328 -0.44 11.38 -23.93
CA PHE A 328 0.34 10.71 -24.97
C PHE A 328 1.63 10.02 -24.48
N ASN A 329 1.83 9.93 -23.17
CA ASN A 329 2.97 9.21 -22.60
C ASN A 329 2.67 7.70 -22.57
N PRO A 330 3.43 6.86 -23.28
CA PRO A 330 3.18 5.42 -23.36
C PRO A 330 3.40 4.68 -22.03
N PHE A 331 4.18 5.25 -21.10
CA PHE A 331 4.34 4.66 -19.76
C PHE A 331 3.12 4.89 -18.88
N ALA A 332 2.36 5.96 -19.12
CA ALA A 332 1.08 6.20 -18.45
C ALA A 332 0.05 5.14 -18.79
N TRP A 333 0.06 4.68 -20.05
CA TRP A 333 -0.88 3.66 -20.51
C TRP A 333 -0.64 2.32 -19.82
N LEU A 334 0.54 2.08 -19.24
CA LEU A 334 0.80 0.87 -18.45
C LEU A 334 0.04 0.87 -17.11
N ASP A 335 -0.28 2.05 -16.57
CA ASP A 335 -1.22 2.23 -15.46
C ASP A 335 -2.64 2.43 -16.00
N THR A 336 -3.12 1.38 -16.69
CA THR A 336 -4.37 1.40 -17.46
C THR A 336 -5.58 1.84 -16.64
N ALA A 337 -5.70 1.36 -15.40
CA ALA A 337 -6.80 1.72 -14.51
C ALA A 337 -6.80 3.23 -14.28
N ASN A 338 -5.75 3.78 -13.66
CA ASN A 338 -5.66 5.22 -13.39
C ASN A 338 -5.82 6.05 -14.68
N PHE A 339 -5.16 5.65 -15.77
CA PHE A 339 -5.26 6.36 -17.04
C PHE A 339 -6.71 6.46 -17.55
N ILE A 340 -7.48 5.37 -17.47
CA ILE A 340 -8.88 5.36 -17.92
C ILE A 340 -9.76 6.22 -17.02
N PHE A 341 -9.50 6.26 -15.71
CA PHE A 341 -10.28 7.08 -14.77
C PHE A 341 -10.09 8.58 -14.98
N PHE A 342 -8.85 9.03 -15.15
CA PHE A 342 -8.54 10.47 -15.17
C PHE A 342 -8.61 11.13 -16.56
N GLN A 343 -8.78 10.37 -17.64
CA GLN A 343 -8.79 10.91 -19.01
C GLN A 343 -10.20 10.95 -19.59
N ARG A 344 -10.51 11.96 -20.41
CA ARG A 344 -11.77 12.00 -21.16
C ARG A 344 -11.88 10.88 -22.19
N THR A 345 -13.11 10.46 -22.50
CA THR A 345 -13.42 9.33 -23.40
C THR A 345 -12.85 9.51 -24.82
N ASP A 346 -12.92 10.72 -25.37
CA ASP A 346 -12.38 11.10 -26.69
C ASP A 346 -10.86 10.91 -26.78
N ARG A 347 -10.14 11.34 -25.72
CA ARG A 347 -8.70 11.17 -25.60
C ARG A 347 -8.31 9.69 -25.52
N ILE A 348 -9.05 8.89 -24.74
CA ILE A 348 -8.83 7.44 -24.62
C ILE A 348 -8.96 6.75 -25.97
N ILE A 349 -10.01 7.06 -26.74
CA ILE A 349 -10.23 6.47 -28.07
C ILE A 349 -9.08 6.81 -29.01
N THR A 350 -8.58 8.05 -28.98
CA THR A 350 -7.46 8.51 -29.80
C THR A 350 -6.17 7.76 -29.42
N VAL A 351 -5.90 7.60 -28.13
CA VAL A 351 -4.75 6.86 -27.62
C VAL A 351 -4.83 5.37 -28.01
N LEU A 352 -6.00 4.74 -27.87
CA LEU A 352 -6.22 3.36 -28.32
C LEU A 352 -5.96 3.22 -29.83
N ALA A 353 -6.44 4.17 -30.64
CA ALA A 353 -6.19 4.17 -32.08
C ALA A 353 -4.68 4.26 -32.38
N ILE A 354 -3.95 5.16 -31.73
CA ILE A 354 -2.49 5.28 -31.85
C ILE A 354 -1.81 3.98 -31.44
N LEU A 355 -2.17 3.42 -30.29
CA LEU A 355 -1.62 2.17 -29.77
C LEU A 355 -1.78 1.03 -30.78
N PHE A 356 -3.00 0.82 -31.30
CA PHE A 356 -3.26 -0.25 -32.27
C PHE A 356 -2.55 0.00 -33.61
N ILE A 357 -2.46 1.25 -34.09
CA ILE A 357 -1.70 1.58 -35.31
C ILE A 357 -0.21 1.24 -35.13
N VAL A 358 0.39 1.67 -34.01
CA VAL A 358 1.80 1.38 -33.69
C VAL A 358 2.02 -0.12 -33.58
N VAL A 359 1.14 -0.82 -32.87
CA VAL A 359 1.22 -2.26 -32.65
C VAL A 359 1.08 -3.05 -33.95
N VAL A 360 0.15 -2.68 -34.83
CA VAL A 360 -0.03 -3.33 -36.14
C VAL A 360 1.21 -3.12 -37.01
N CYS A 361 1.72 -1.89 -37.09
CA CYS A 361 2.95 -1.57 -37.82
C CYS A 361 4.14 -2.38 -37.30
N LEU A 362 4.39 -2.34 -35.98
CA LEU A 362 5.51 -3.06 -35.35
C LEU A 362 5.36 -4.58 -35.48
N THR A 363 4.16 -5.13 -35.34
CA THR A 363 3.90 -6.58 -35.52
C THR A 363 4.24 -7.01 -36.95
N TYR A 364 3.85 -6.23 -37.95
CA TYR A 364 4.19 -6.49 -39.35
C TYR A 364 5.71 -6.46 -39.57
N PHE A 365 6.38 -5.40 -39.11
CA PHE A 365 7.81 -5.24 -39.33
C PHE A 365 8.67 -6.21 -38.52
N VAL A 366 8.29 -6.54 -37.28
CA VAL A 366 9.12 -7.31 -36.33
C VAL A 366 8.85 -8.80 -36.37
N LEU A 367 7.58 -9.18 -36.31
CA LEU A 367 7.17 -10.58 -36.14
C LEU A 367 6.91 -11.25 -37.49
N LEU A 368 6.21 -10.58 -38.42
CA LEU A 368 5.89 -11.17 -39.72
C LEU A 368 7.05 -11.12 -40.71
N ARG A 369 8.01 -10.20 -40.55
CA ARG A 369 9.23 -10.13 -41.36
C ARG A 369 10.43 -10.70 -40.62
N ASN A 370 11.26 -11.45 -41.34
CA ASN A 370 12.50 -11.99 -40.80
C ASN A 370 13.59 -10.89 -40.71
N LEU A 371 13.53 -10.06 -39.67
CA LEU A 371 14.59 -9.09 -39.35
C LEU A 371 15.89 -9.79 -38.99
N ARG A 372 16.95 -9.52 -39.76
CA ARG A 372 18.32 -9.92 -39.45
C ARG A 372 19.04 -8.76 -38.76
N LEU A 373 19.05 -8.75 -37.43
CA LEU A 373 19.80 -7.76 -36.66
C LEU A 373 21.28 -8.18 -36.52
N PRO A 374 22.24 -7.24 -36.55
CA PRO A 374 23.65 -7.54 -36.33
C PRO A 374 23.86 -8.09 -34.93
N LYS A 375 24.56 -9.23 -34.83
CA LYS A 375 24.80 -9.88 -33.54
C LYS A 375 25.89 -9.15 -32.76
N LEU A 376 25.56 -8.64 -31.57
CA LEU A 376 26.55 -8.13 -30.61
C LEU A 376 27.31 -9.31 -29.98
N LYS A 377 28.22 -9.93 -30.74
CA LYS A 377 29.06 -11.01 -30.21
C LYS A 377 30.22 -10.40 -29.40
N ARG A 378 30.17 -10.52 -28.07
CA ARG A 378 31.39 -10.35 -27.25
C ARG A 378 32.39 -11.44 -27.65
N LYS A 379 33.56 -11.03 -28.16
CA LYS A 379 34.67 -11.96 -28.44
C LYS A 379 35.08 -12.63 -27.12
N ALA A 380 34.92 -13.95 -27.02
CA ALA A 380 35.41 -14.70 -25.88
C ALA A 380 36.95 -14.65 -25.85
N LYS A 381 37.52 -13.89 -24.91
CA LYS A 381 38.96 -14.01 -24.59
C LYS A 381 39.17 -15.32 -23.83
N TYR A 382 39.55 -16.36 -24.56
CA TYR A 382 40.04 -17.60 -23.95
C TYR A 382 41.42 -17.33 -23.34
N ARG A 383 41.52 -17.36 -22.01
CA ARG A 383 42.81 -17.50 -21.32
C ARG A 383 42.97 -18.99 -21.00
N GLY A 384 44.10 -19.58 -21.40
CA GLY A 384 44.40 -20.99 -21.18
C GLY A 384 44.21 -21.40 -19.72
N ILE A 385 43.84 -22.66 -19.50
CA ILE A 385 43.60 -23.25 -18.17
C ILE A 385 44.95 -23.28 -17.42
N ARG A 386 45.21 -22.29 -16.57
CA ARG A 386 46.29 -22.36 -15.57
C ARG A 386 45.84 -23.29 -14.43
N LYS A 387 46.79 -23.99 -13.80
CA LYS A 387 46.59 -24.94 -12.68
C LYS A 387 45.45 -24.48 -11.74
N LEU A 388 44.48 -25.37 -11.49
CA LEU A 388 43.36 -25.13 -10.58
C LEU A 388 43.89 -24.81 -9.16
N SER A 389 43.92 -23.52 -8.79
CA SER A 389 44.11 -23.13 -7.39
C SER A 389 42.90 -23.57 -6.56
N LYS A 390 43.06 -23.66 -5.22
CA LYS A 390 41.94 -24.01 -4.32
C LYS A 390 40.74 -23.05 -4.46
N SER A 391 40.98 -21.78 -4.82
CA SER A 391 39.97 -20.73 -5.03
C SER A 391 39.45 -20.62 -6.47
N PHE A 392 40.02 -21.35 -7.44
CA PHE A 392 39.63 -21.25 -8.86
C PHE A 392 38.16 -21.59 -9.09
N LEU A 393 37.66 -22.65 -8.46
CA LEU A 393 36.26 -23.10 -8.60
C LEU A 393 35.27 -22.05 -8.09
N LEU A 394 35.55 -21.46 -6.93
CA LEU A 394 34.71 -20.40 -6.38
C LEU A 394 34.73 -19.16 -7.28
N ARG A 395 35.91 -18.74 -7.75
CA ARG A 395 36.04 -17.62 -8.69
C ARG A 395 35.35 -17.90 -10.03
N TYR A 396 35.38 -19.15 -10.50
CA TYR A 396 34.73 -19.57 -11.73
C TYR A 396 33.20 -19.51 -11.60
N GLU A 397 32.63 -20.06 -10.53
CA GLU A 397 31.19 -19.99 -10.28
C GLU A 397 30.73 -18.54 -10.08
N TRP A 398 31.51 -17.74 -9.35
CA TRP A 398 31.25 -16.30 -9.19
C TRP A 398 31.27 -15.56 -10.54
N LEU A 399 32.28 -15.81 -11.38
CA LEU A 399 32.35 -15.24 -12.73
C LEU A 399 31.24 -15.77 -13.65
N LYS A 400 30.76 -17.01 -13.46
CA LYS A 400 29.65 -17.59 -14.22
C LYS A 400 28.35 -16.85 -13.91
N LEU A 401 28.03 -16.67 -12.62
CA LEU A 401 26.86 -15.91 -12.18
C LEU A 401 26.93 -14.44 -12.63
N ASN A 402 28.10 -13.81 -12.53
CA ASN A 402 28.29 -12.43 -12.98
C ASN A 402 28.18 -12.29 -14.51
N ARG A 403 28.69 -13.26 -15.29
CA ARG A 403 28.55 -13.30 -16.76
C ARG A 403 27.13 -13.54 -17.24
N GLN A 404 26.31 -14.21 -16.43
CA GLN A 404 24.88 -14.35 -16.69
C GLN A 404 24.10 -13.07 -16.33
N SER A 405 24.77 -12.06 -15.77
CA SER A 405 24.24 -10.77 -15.34
C SER A 405 23.06 -10.86 -14.37
N ILE A 406 22.93 -11.99 -13.66
CA ILE A 406 21.88 -12.26 -12.69
C ILE A 406 21.80 -11.17 -11.61
N LEU A 407 22.96 -10.67 -11.17
CA LEU A 407 23.04 -9.59 -10.19
C LEU A 407 22.29 -8.36 -10.66
N PHE A 408 22.64 -7.88 -11.85
CA PHE A 408 22.03 -6.72 -12.48
C PHE A 408 20.51 -6.88 -12.61
N TYR A 409 20.02 -8.10 -12.91
CA TYR A 409 18.59 -8.35 -13.07
C TYR A 409 17.84 -8.29 -11.75
N SER A 410 18.33 -9.00 -10.74
CA SER A 410 17.71 -8.99 -9.42
C SER A 410 17.73 -7.59 -8.79
N THR A 411 18.82 -6.82 -8.98
CA THR A 411 18.90 -5.45 -8.48
C THR A 411 17.96 -4.53 -9.23
N ALA A 412 17.80 -4.68 -10.56
CA ALA A 412 16.86 -3.86 -11.33
C ALA A 412 15.39 -4.10 -10.91
N ILE A 413 15.03 -5.35 -10.57
CA ILE A 413 13.69 -5.68 -10.07
C ILE A 413 13.44 -5.01 -8.72
N ILE A 414 14.39 -5.12 -7.78
CA ILE A 414 14.22 -4.45 -6.49
C ILE A 414 14.17 -2.93 -6.70
N VAL A 415 15.04 -2.35 -7.53
CA VAL A 415 15.03 -0.90 -7.82
C VAL A 415 13.67 -0.44 -8.34
N ALA A 416 13.04 -1.20 -9.24
CA ALA A 416 11.72 -0.88 -9.75
C ALA A 416 10.66 -0.91 -8.63
N PHE A 417 10.74 -1.89 -7.73
CA PHE A 417 9.83 -2.02 -6.60
C PHE A 417 10.05 -0.93 -5.54
N THR A 418 11.31 -0.58 -5.26
CA THR A 418 11.65 0.48 -4.30
C THR A 418 11.30 1.85 -4.85
N LEU A 419 11.44 2.08 -6.16
CA LEU A 419 10.96 3.31 -6.79
C LEU A 419 9.44 3.45 -6.71
N PHE A 420 8.70 2.34 -6.82
CA PHE A 420 7.25 2.35 -6.64
C PHE A 420 6.87 2.82 -5.24
N SER A 421 7.40 2.16 -4.21
CA SER A 421 7.13 2.57 -2.82
C SER A 421 7.64 3.97 -2.52
N ALA A 422 8.82 4.36 -3.02
CA ALA A 422 9.38 5.68 -2.78
C ALA A 422 8.52 6.80 -3.38
N ILE A 423 7.95 6.58 -4.58
CA ILE A 423 7.11 7.57 -5.25
C ILE A 423 5.73 7.64 -4.59
N ASP A 424 5.15 6.50 -4.21
CA ASP A 424 3.88 6.46 -3.46
C ASP A 424 4.01 7.21 -2.12
N SER A 425 5.08 6.94 -1.37
CA SER A 425 5.37 7.64 -0.12
C SER A 425 5.70 9.12 -0.32
N TYR A 426 6.32 9.51 -1.44
CA TYR A 426 6.57 10.92 -1.76
C TYR A 426 5.26 11.68 -2.02
N GLN A 427 4.37 11.12 -2.85
CA GLN A 427 3.07 11.72 -3.14
C GLN A 427 2.21 11.81 -1.89
N TYR A 428 2.24 10.76 -1.06
CA TYR A 428 1.56 10.78 0.24
C TYR A 428 2.10 11.90 1.13
N LEU A 429 3.42 12.06 1.21
CA LEU A 429 4.04 13.11 2.01
C LEU A 429 3.67 14.51 1.49
N GLU A 430 3.68 14.73 0.18
CA GLU A 430 3.31 16.00 -0.46
C GLU A 430 1.86 16.39 -0.13
N VAL A 431 0.92 15.46 -0.26
CA VAL A 431 -0.49 15.68 0.11
C VAL A 431 -0.63 15.98 1.60
N GLN A 432 0.08 15.25 2.46
CA GLN A 432 0.04 15.44 3.92
C GLN A 432 0.69 16.76 4.34
N THR A 433 1.78 17.20 3.69
CA THR A 433 2.38 18.52 3.94
C THR A 433 1.43 19.63 3.56
N ASP A 434 0.75 19.50 2.43
CA ASP A 434 -0.22 20.50 1.96
C ASP A 434 -1.43 20.55 2.88
N GLN A 435 -1.96 19.39 3.31
CA GLN A 435 -3.04 19.31 4.29
C GLN A 435 -2.65 19.95 5.62
N ALA A 436 -1.49 19.58 6.18
CA ALA A 436 -1.00 20.17 7.42
C ALA A 436 -0.81 21.69 7.32
N TYR A 437 -0.43 22.19 6.13
CA TYR A 437 -0.36 23.63 5.88
C TYR A 437 -1.75 24.28 5.86
N GLN A 438 -2.71 23.69 5.17
CA GLN A 438 -4.09 24.20 5.16
C GLN A 438 -4.72 24.15 6.56
N ASP A 439 -4.50 23.08 7.33
CA ASP A 439 -4.97 22.96 8.71
C ASP A 439 -4.39 24.06 9.60
N TYR A 440 -3.09 24.34 9.47
CA TYR A 440 -2.45 25.47 10.16
C TYR A 440 -3.07 26.82 9.78
N VAL A 441 -3.29 27.08 8.48
CA VAL A 441 -3.90 28.33 8.01
C VAL A 441 -5.34 28.46 8.52
N ASN A 442 -6.12 27.38 8.45
CA ASN A 442 -7.50 27.33 8.92
C ASN A 442 -7.58 27.53 10.44
N GLU A 443 -6.66 26.94 11.22
CA GLU A 443 -6.60 27.13 12.67
C GLU A 443 -6.26 28.58 13.04
N ARG A 444 -5.27 29.17 12.35
CA ARG A 444 -4.93 30.59 12.51
C ARG A 444 -6.13 31.49 12.22
N ASP A 445 -6.77 31.31 11.08
CA ASP A 445 -7.88 32.16 10.65
C ASP A 445 -9.10 31.98 11.56
N ARG A 446 -9.36 30.75 12.03
CA ARG A 446 -10.39 30.47 13.04
C ARG A 446 -10.10 31.19 14.35
N LEU A 447 -8.88 31.09 14.87
CA LEU A 447 -8.49 31.77 16.12
C LEU A 447 -8.53 33.27 15.98
N ARG A 448 -8.14 33.80 14.82
CA ARG A 448 -8.23 35.23 14.51
C ARG A 448 -9.67 35.72 14.51
N ASN A 449 -10.56 35.03 13.80
CA ASN A 449 -11.98 35.35 13.80
C ASN A 449 -12.59 35.25 15.21
N GLN A 450 -12.17 34.25 15.99
CA GLN A 450 -12.62 34.10 17.38
C GLN A 450 -12.15 35.26 18.25
N VAL A 451 -10.88 35.67 18.16
CA VAL A 451 -10.32 36.84 18.86
C VAL A 451 -11.03 38.13 18.43
N ASP A 452 -11.28 38.32 17.14
CA ASP A 452 -11.95 39.50 16.60
C ASP A 452 -13.42 39.59 17.03
N SER A 453 -14.08 38.46 17.33
CA SER A 453 -15.47 38.41 17.80
C SER A 453 -15.65 38.70 19.31
N TYR A 454 -14.64 38.42 20.15
CA TYR A 454 -14.76 38.59 21.60
C TYR A 454 -15.01 40.04 22.05
N PRO A 455 -14.39 41.09 21.46
CA PRO A 455 -14.67 42.48 21.82
C PRO A 455 -16.16 42.84 21.72
N GLU A 456 -16.84 42.44 20.65
CA GLU A 456 -18.27 42.70 20.45
C GLU A 456 -19.14 41.94 21.46
N ILE A 457 -18.81 40.67 21.72
CA ILE A 457 -19.49 39.83 22.72
C ILE A 457 -19.33 40.43 24.12
N ILE A 458 -18.10 40.78 24.50
CA ILE A 458 -17.79 41.38 25.81
C ILE A 458 -18.50 42.72 25.96
N GLU A 459 -18.52 43.56 24.92
CA GLU A 459 -19.23 44.84 24.95
C GLU A 459 -20.75 44.64 25.11
N ALA A 460 -21.35 43.70 24.39
CA ALA A 460 -22.77 43.38 24.53
C ALA A 460 -23.13 42.91 25.95
N TYR A 461 -22.33 42.01 26.55
CA TYR A 461 -22.54 41.57 27.94
C TYR A 461 -22.28 42.68 28.96
N GLN A 462 -21.29 43.55 28.72
CA GLN A 462 -20.99 44.71 29.56
C GLN A 462 -22.16 45.72 29.54
N GLN A 463 -22.76 45.98 28.37
CA GLN A 463 -23.93 46.85 28.23
C GLN A 463 -25.17 46.30 28.96
N HIS A 464 -25.37 44.98 28.98
CA HIS A 464 -26.46 44.34 29.74
C HIS A 464 -26.22 44.38 31.26
N LEU A 465 -24.96 44.30 31.69
CA LEU A 465 -24.57 44.44 33.09
C LEU A 465 -24.79 45.87 33.60
N ASP A 466 -24.53 46.87 32.76
CA ASP A 466 -24.68 48.30 33.07
C ASP A 466 -26.13 48.81 32.95
N ASN A 467 -27.06 47.98 32.46
CA ASN A 467 -28.47 48.34 32.35
C ASN A 467 -29.17 48.31 33.73
N PRO A 468 -29.72 49.44 34.21
CA PRO A 468 -30.34 49.54 35.53
C PRO A 468 -31.61 48.70 35.71
N ASP A 469 -32.21 48.19 34.63
CA ASP A 469 -33.41 47.35 34.66
C ASP A 469 -33.11 45.83 34.73
N THR A 470 -31.83 45.43 34.76
CA THR A 470 -31.42 44.02 34.80
C THR A 470 -31.73 43.37 36.16
N HIS A 471 -32.35 42.19 36.14
CA HIS A 471 -32.81 41.52 37.35
C HIS A 471 -31.63 41.07 38.25
N PRO A 472 -31.71 41.18 39.59
CA PRO A 472 -30.61 40.85 40.53
C PRO A 472 -30.03 39.45 40.40
N ASN A 473 -30.83 38.46 39.99
CA ASN A 473 -30.36 37.09 39.78
C ASN A 473 -29.55 36.93 38.48
N ASP A 474 -29.78 37.78 37.48
CA ASP A 474 -29.12 37.68 36.17
C ASP A 474 -27.74 38.37 36.20
N LEU A 475 -27.55 39.35 37.10
CA LEU A 475 -26.27 40.02 37.34
C LEU A 475 -25.13 39.05 37.69
N ILE A 476 -25.38 38.05 38.53
CA ILE A 476 -24.36 37.05 38.94
C ILE A 476 -23.96 36.18 37.74
N TRP A 477 -24.92 35.76 36.92
CA TRP A 477 -24.65 34.97 35.72
C TRP A 477 -23.92 35.79 34.66
N LEU A 478 -24.34 37.04 34.43
CA LEU A 478 -23.68 37.97 33.50
C LEU A 478 -22.23 38.25 33.91
N GLU A 479 -21.93 38.46 35.20
CA GLU A 479 -20.55 38.60 35.68
C GLU A 479 -19.71 37.34 35.48
N GLN A 480 -20.29 36.14 35.67
CA GLN A 480 -19.60 34.88 35.42
C GLN A 480 -19.28 34.69 33.93
N PHE A 481 -20.26 34.93 33.04
CA PHE A 481 -20.05 34.86 31.59
C PHE A 481 -19.05 35.90 31.09
N LEU A 482 -19.11 37.13 31.60
CA LEU A 482 -18.15 38.19 31.27
C LEU A 482 -16.71 37.79 31.65
N ASN A 483 -16.51 37.23 32.84
CA ASN A 483 -15.21 36.76 33.29
C ASN A 483 -14.73 35.54 32.49
N MET A 484 -15.64 34.64 32.13
CA MET A 484 -15.36 33.50 31.26
C MET A 484 -14.88 33.97 29.89
N TYR A 485 -15.64 34.82 29.18
CA TYR A 485 -15.27 35.34 27.87
C TYR A 485 -13.96 36.15 27.88
N LYS A 486 -13.71 36.93 28.95
CA LYS A 486 -12.41 37.62 29.13
C LYS A 486 -11.25 36.64 29.29
N SER A 487 -11.46 35.54 30.03
CA SER A 487 -10.45 34.49 30.18
C SER A 487 -10.22 33.72 28.87
N GLU A 488 -11.29 33.41 28.13
CA GLU A 488 -11.21 32.73 26.84
C GLU A 488 -10.54 33.61 25.78
N GLN A 489 -10.82 34.92 25.77
CA GLN A 489 -10.14 35.89 24.91
C GLN A 489 -8.64 35.89 25.18
N GLN A 490 -8.21 35.99 26.45
CA GLN A 490 -6.78 35.97 26.80
C GLN A 490 -6.10 34.66 26.35
N VAL A 491 -6.78 33.52 26.50
CA VAL A 491 -6.28 32.23 26.04
C VAL A 491 -6.18 32.20 24.51
N ALA A 492 -7.21 32.65 23.79
CA ALA A 492 -7.22 32.68 22.33
C ALA A 492 -6.17 33.64 21.76
N GLU A 493 -6.02 34.85 22.32
CA GLU A 493 -4.99 35.82 21.95
C GLU A 493 -3.58 35.26 22.16
N SER A 494 -3.35 34.56 23.29
CA SER A 494 -2.05 33.93 23.55
C SER A 494 -1.71 32.85 22.53
N LYS A 495 -2.70 32.05 22.11
CA LYS A 495 -2.55 31.01 21.09
C LYS A 495 -2.35 31.61 19.69
N LEU A 496 -3.11 32.65 19.34
CA LEU A 496 -3.00 33.34 18.05
C LEU A 496 -1.62 34.00 17.90
N ALA A 497 -1.18 34.75 18.91
CA ALA A 497 0.13 35.42 18.89
C ALA A 497 1.28 34.42 18.74
N GLU A 498 1.13 33.22 19.28
CA GLU A 498 2.10 32.15 19.10
C GLU A 498 2.08 31.59 17.66
N ILE A 499 0.91 31.28 17.11
CA ILE A 499 0.78 30.77 15.74
C ILE A 499 1.31 31.78 14.72
N GLU A 500 1.01 33.07 14.90
CA GLU A 500 1.49 34.16 14.04
C GLU A 500 3.00 34.40 14.17
N ALA A 501 3.57 34.22 15.37
CA ALA A 501 5.02 34.33 15.57
C ALA A 501 5.82 33.28 14.77
N ILE A 502 5.18 32.16 14.42
CA ILE A 502 5.77 31.03 13.70
C ILE A 502 5.62 31.20 12.18
N GLU A 503 4.70 32.05 11.72
CA GLU A 503 4.42 32.26 10.29
C GLU A 503 5.66 32.73 9.51
N ALA A 504 6.46 33.63 10.09
CA ALA A 504 7.69 34.12 9.47
C ALA A 504 8.75 33.02 9.28
N ASP A 505 8.90 32.14 10.28
CA ASP A 505 9.84 31.01 10.24
C ASP A 505 9.33 29.93 9.27
N PHE A 506 8.02 29.69 9.25
CA PHE A 506 7.36 28.75 8.33
C PHE A 506 7.49 29.20 6.87
N LEU A 507 7.25 30.48 6.56
CA LEU A 507 7.46 31.07 5.23
C LEU A 507 8.94 31.05 4.80
N SER A 508 9.87 31.01 5.75
CA SER A 508 11.31 30.88 5.49
C SER A 508 11.76 29.43 5.25
N GLY A 509 10.90 28.45 5.53
CA GLY A 509 11.16 27.01 5.36
C GLY A 509 11.82 26.32 6.56
N ASP A 510 11.91 26.97 7.73
CA ASP A 510 12.41 26.34 8.96
C ASP A 510 11.27 25.62 9.70
N LEU A 511 11.21 24.31 9.52
CA LEU A 511 10.18 23.46 10.12
C LEU A 511 10.52 23.03 11.57
N SER A 512 11.68 23.42 12.12
CA SER A 512 12.09 23.04 13.48
C SER A 512 11.14 23.57 14.57
N VAL A 513 10.44 24.67 14.26
CA VAL A 513 9.45 25.29 15.14
C VAL A 513 8.21 24.42 15.30
N LEU A 514 7.82 23.65 14.27
CA LEU A 514 6.68 22.73 14.32
C LEU A 514 6.90 21.59 15.32
N ASN A 515 8.14 21.14 15.53
CA ASN A 515 8.44 20.15 16.56
C ASN A 515 8.15 20.68 17.98
N LYS A 516 8.29 22.00 18.20
CA LYS A 516 7.98 22.61 19.51
C LYS A 516 6.47 22.66 19.76
N ILE A 517 5.70 22.97 18.71
CA ILE A 517 4.23 22.93 18.75
C ILE A 517 3.76 21.51 19.01
N GLU A 518 4.26 20.55 18.23
CA GLU A 518 3.97 19.13 18.38
C GLU A 518 4.29 18.64 19.80
N HIS A 519 5.49 18.92 20.30
CA HIS A 519 5.90 18.52 21.63
C HIS A 519 4.98 19.06 22.72
N ARG A 520 4.56 20.32 22.60
CA ARG A 520 3.62 20.92 23.55
C ARG A 520 2.26 20.23 23.48
N ARG A 521 1.71 20.05 22.29
CA ARG A 521 0.43 19.36 22.07
C ARG A 521 0.45 17.97 22.71
N LEU A 522 1.49 17.19 22.44
CA LEU A 522 1.62 15.83 22.97
C LEU A 522 1.90 15.81 24.49
N LYS A 523 2.56 16.84 25.02
CA LYS A 523 2.72 17.04 26.46
C LYS A 523 1.38 17.33 27.14
N ASP A 524 0.58 18.21 26.58
CA ASP A 524 -0.74 18.57 27.11
C ASP A 524 -1.68 17.36 27.10
N ASP A 525 -1.66 16.57 26.02
CA ASP A 525 -2.38 15.30 25.90
C ASP A 525 -1.95 14.30 27.00
N TYR A 526 -0.66 14.17 27.26
CA TYR A 526 -0.15 13.34 28.36
C TYR A 526 -0.58 13.87 29.74
N LEU A 527 -0.43 15.17 30.00
CA LEU A 527 -0.77 15.80 31.28
C LEU A 527 -2.27 15.67 31.60
N PHE A 528 -3.13 15.81 30.57
CA PHE A 528 -4.57 15.62 30.63
C PHE A 528 -4.92 14.18 31.08
N VAL A 529 -4.36 13.15 30.45
CA VAL A 529 -4.62 11.74 30.83
C VAL A 529 -4.00 11.38 32.17
N ALA A 530 -2.81 11.89 32.46
CA ALA A 530 -2.11 11.64 33.72
C ALA A 530 -2.77 12.34 34.92
N ARG A 531 -3.69 13.29 34.68
CA ARG A 531 -4.28 14.19 35.69
C ARG A 531 -3.22 14.92 36.50
N THR A 532 -2.16 15.34 35.81
CA THR A 532 -1.04 16.07 36.41
C THR A 532 -0.90 17.41 35.70
N GLY A 533 -1.02 18.52 36.42
CA GLY A 533 -0.96 19.88 35.85
C GLY A 533 -2.30 20.61 35.80
N GLU A 534 -2.33 21.77 35.12
CA GLU A 534 -3.49 22.67 35.00
C GLU A 534 -4.31 22.47 33.70
N VAL A 535 -3.91 21.51 32.85
CA VAL A 535 -4.54 21.27 31.55
C VAL A 535 -5.90 20.59 31.73
N GLN A 536 -6.97 21.28 31.32
CA GLN A 536 -8.36 20.81 31.50
C GLN A 536 -8.95 20.09 30.28
N SER A 537 -8.28 20.13 29.12
CA SER A 537 -8.75 19.53 27.87
C SER A 537 -7.60 19.13 26.97
N SER A 538 -7.77 18.07 26.19
CA SER A 538 -6.82 17.63 25.16
C SER A 538 -7.35 17.94 23.75
N SER A 539 -6.43 18.17 22.82
CA SER A 539 -6.74 18.38 21.39
C SER A 539 -7.08 17.07 20.65
N THR A 540 -6.57 15.95 21.15
CA THR A 540 -6.65 14.64 20.47
C THR A 540 -7.41 13.63 21.31
N ILE A 541 -7.24 13.67 22.63
CA ILE A 541 -7.75 12.67 23.56
C ILE A 541 -9.14 13.09 24.04
N PRO A 542 -10.16 12.25 23.83
CA PRO A 542 -11.54 12.66 24.06
C PRO A 542 -11.89 12.79 25.54
N ILE A 543 -11.34 11.91 26.39
CA ILE A 543 -11.55 11.93 27.84
C ILE A 543 -10.29 11.52 28.60
N ASP A 544 -10.20 11.94 29.86
CA ASP A 544 -9.10 11.66 30.78
C ASP A 544 -9.16 10.21 31.33
N HIS A 545 -8.96 9.22 30.45
CA HIS A 545 -9.05 7.80 30.80
C HIS A 545 -7.70 7.07 30.62
N VAL A 546 -7.38 6.18 31.57
CA VAL A 546 -6.11 5.42 31.63
C VAL A 546 -5.84 4.59 30.37
N ILE A 547 -6.89 4.22 29.63
CA ILE A 547 -6.79 3.46 28.38
C ILE A 547 -5.94 4.18 27.31
N PHE A 548 -5.95 5.52 27.31
CA PHE A 548 -5.17 6.35 26.36
C PHE A 548 -3.73 6.58 26.81
N MET A 549 -3.40 6.23 28.06
CA MET A 549 -2.11 6.52 28.69
C MET A 549 -0.90 5.96 27.93
N PRO A 550 -0.91 4.70 27.43
CA PRO A 550 0.24 4.18 26.70
C PRO A 550 0.60 4.99 25.47
N ASN A 551 -0.39 5.31 24.65
CA ASN A 551 -0.17 6.02 23.40
C ASN A 551 0.24 7.49 23.65
N ALA A 552 -0.49 8.19 24.53
CA ALA A 552 -0.17 9.57 24.91
C ALA A 552 1.25 9.70 25.45
N TYR A 553 1.65 8.80 26.35
CA TYR A 553 2.96 8.81 26.95
C TYR A 553 4.08 8.48 25.95
N ILE A 554 3.91 7.45 25.10
CA ILE A 554 4.91 7.11 24.07
C ILE A 554 5.12 8.29 23.12
N ASN A 555 4.04 8.91 22.64
CA ASN A 555 4.11 10.04 21.70
C ASN A 555 4.79 11.26 22.33
N TYR A 556 4.45 11.57 23.59
CA TYR A 556 5.16 12.60 24.35
C TYR A 556 6.67 12.31 24.42
N ARG A 557 7.08 11.09 24.78
CA ARG A 557 8.50 10.71 24.86
C ARG A 557 9.22 10.74 23.51
N LEU A 558 8.52 10.39 22.41
CA LEU A 558 9.05 10.52 21.05
C LEU A 558 9.28 11.98 20.68
N SER A 559 8.35 12.87 21.03
CA SER A 559 8.50 14.31 20.78
C SER A 559 9.65 14.93 21.58
N GLU A 560 9.84 14.52 22.85
CA GLU A 560 11.01 14.92 23.65
C GLU A 560 12.30 14.50 22.96
N TRP A 561 12.38 13.25 22.51
CA TRP A 561 13.56 12.74 21.81
C TRP A 561 13.88 13.55 20.56
N LYS A 562 12.86 13.94 19.78
CA LYS A 562 13.02 14.76 18.58
C LYS A 562 13.63 16.12 18.90
N ILE A 563 13.17 16.79 19.96
CA ILE A 563 13.74 18.06 20.39
C ILE A 563 15.18 17.88 20.88
N GLU A 564 15.44 16.88 21.72
CA GLU A 564 16.76 16.61 22.27
C GLU A 564 17.82 16.28 21.21
N ASN A 565 17.40 15.69 20.09
CA ASN A 565 18.28 15.26 19.00
C ASN A 565 18.19 16.15 17.75
N GLU A 566 17.54 17.32 17.84
CA GLU A 566 17.37 18.29 16.73
C GLU A 566 16.82 17.66 15.45
N ILE A 567 15.74 16.88 15.59
CA ILE A 567 15.16 16.10 14.50
C ILE A 567 14.24 16.96 13.66
N ASP A 568 14.38 16.92 12.33
CA ASP A 568 13.51 17.68 11.43
C ASP A 568 12.05 17.27 11.64
N PHE A 569 11.13 18.24 11.55
CA PHE A 569 9.71 17.95 11.63
C PHE A 569 9.29 17.08 10.45
N VAL A 570 8.50 16.04 10.73
CA VAL A 570 8.00 15.13 9.71
C VAL A 570 6.49 15.02 9.89
N PRO A 571 5.70 15.34 8.86
CA PRO A 571 4.27 15.16 8.92
C PRO A 571 3.91 13.66 8.91
N PRO A 572 2.75 13.31 9.47
CA PRO A 572 1.81 14.20 10.16
C PRO A 572 2.38 14.75 11.48
N GLY A 573 2.00 15.97 11.88
CA GLY A 573 2.17 16.34 13.29
C GLY A 573 1.41 15.32 14.12
N GLY A 574 1.98 14.79 15.22
CA GLY A 574 1.42 13.65 15.96
C GLY A 574 -0.09 13.70 16.26
N PRO A 575 -0.72 12.60 16.70
CA PRO A 575 -0.13 11.44 17.38
C PRO A 575 0.41 10.35 16.44
N TYR A 576 1.49 9.68 16.87
CA TYR A 576 2.06 8.55 16.14
C TYR A 576 1.28 7.28 16.40
N LYS A 577 1.17 6.45 15.37
CA LYS A 577 0.74 5.07 15.51
C LYS A 577 1.70 4.31 16.43
N THR A 578 1.18 3.73 17.50
CA THR A 578 1.94 2.91 18.45
C THR A 578 1.37 1.48 18.48
N LEU A 579 2.14 0.49 18.95
CA LEU A 579 1.64 -0.88 19.12
C LEU A 579 0.66 -1.04 20.30
N LEU A 580 0.57 -0.04 21.17
CA LEU A 580 -0.28 -0.06 22.37
C LEU A 580 -1.51 0.84 22.16
N ILE A 581 -2.19 0.68 21.03
CA ILE A 581 -3.47 1.33 20.75
C ILE A 581 -4.54 0.70 21.64
N PRO A 582 -5.41 1.50 22.28
CA PRO A 582 -6.50 0.97 23.08
C PRO A 582 -7.50 0.19 22.20
N GLY A 583 -7.85 -1.03 22.59
CA GLY A 583 -8.99 -1.75 22.01
C GLY A 583 -10.30 -1.34 22.71
N TYR A 584 -11.40 -1.21 21.98
CA TYR A 584 -12.72 -0.86 22.56
C TYR A 584 -13.18 -1.87 23.62
N GLU A 585 -12.75 -3.13 23.48
CA GLU A 585 -13.05 -4.25 24.38
C GLU A 585 -12.00 -4.44 25.49
N GLU A 586 -10.85 -3.77 25.43
CA GLU A 586 -9.70 -3.96 26.33
C GLU A 586 -9.63 -2.94 27.47
N SER A 587 -10.78 -2.59 28.05
CA SER A 587 -10.81 -1.81 29.30
C SER A 587 -10.56 -2.73 30.50
N PRO A 588 -9.65 -2.38 31.44
CA PRO A 588 -9.46 -3.16 32.66
C PRO A 588 -10.66 -3.01 33.60
N ARG A 589 -11.74 -3.76 33.34
CA ARG A 589 -12.70 -4.22 34.34
C ARG A 589 -12.56 -5.73 34.45
N SER A 590 -12.54 -6.24 35.68
CA SER A 590 -12.41 -7.66 35.94
C SER A 590 -13.55 -8.45 35.28
N GLY A 591 -13.25 -9.14 34.17
CA GLY A 591 -14.06 -10.26 33.69
C GLY A 591 -15.28 -9.97 32.82
N GLU A 592 -15.45 -8.76 32.27
CA GLU A 592 -16.54 -8.46 31.33
C GLU A 592 -16.02 -7.75 30.06
N MET A 593 -16.37 -8.26 28.88
CA MET A 593 -16.22 -7.56 27.58
C MET A 593 -17.30 -6.48 27.49
N GLN A 594 -17.21 -5.46 28.34
CA GLN A 594 -18.07 -4.28 28.26
C GLN A 594 -17.22 -3.07 27.87
N PRO A 595 -17.72 -2.22 26.95
CA PRO A 595 -17.01 -1.01 26.56
C PRO A 595 -16.76 -0.11 27.77
N PRO A 596 -15.69 0.72 27.74
CA PRO A 596 -15.40 1.65 28.83
C PRO A 596 -16.63 2.52 29.10
N SER A 597 -17.17 2.45 30.33
CA SER A 597 -18.37 3.21 30.69
C SER A 597 -18.09 4.71 30.54
N GLY A 598 -18.72 5.36 29.57
CA GLY A 598 -18.63 6.81 29.35
C GLY A 598 -17.84 7.26 28.12
N ILE A 599 -17.34 6.35 27.27
CA ILE A 599 -16.78 6.73 25.96
C ILE A 599 -17.77 6.34 24.87
N ASP A 600 -18.29 7.34 24.15
CA ASP A 600 -19.06 7.09 22.93
C ASP A 600 -18.18 6.37 21.91
N ARG A 601 -18.71 5.33 21.27
CA ARG A 601 -18.00 4.56 20.25
C ARG A 601 -17.55 5.46 19.10
N GLU A 602 -18.39 6.41 18.69
CA GLU A 602 -18.09 7.32 17.57
C GLU A 602 -16.87 8.21 17.90
N VAL A 603 -16.81 8.71 19.14
CA VAL A 603 -15.70 9.54 19.63
C VAL A 603 -14.41 8.73 19.76
N PHE A 604 -14.52 7.46 20.16
CA PHE A 604 -13.39 6.54 20.22
C PHE A 604 -12.85 6.17 18.84
N ASP A 605 -13.74 5.89 17.89
CA ASP A 605 -13.39 5.55 16.51
C ASP A 605 -12.75 6.75 15.80
N PHE A 606 -13.20 7.97 16.08
CA PHE A 606 -12.55 9.20 15.60
C PHE A 606 -11.12 9.35 16.14
N TYR A 607 -10.91 9.12 17.43
CA TYR A 607 -9.57 9.10 18.02
C TYR A 607 -8.68 8.04 17.37
N LEU A 608 -9.20 6.83 17.15
CA LEU A 608 -8.45 5.76 16.49
C LEU A 608 -8.10 6.11 15.05
N ALA A 609 -9.02 6.73 14.30
CA ALA A 609 -8.75 7.17 12.93
C ALA A 609 -7.63 8.23 12.87
N GLU A 610 -7.52 9.08 13.89
CA GLU A 610 -6.43 10.08 13.98
C GLU A 610 -5.09 9.43 14.34
N VAL A 611 -5.08 8.49 15.30
CA VAL A 611 -3.88 7.80 15.79
C VAL A 611 -3.36 6.71 14.84
N ASP A 612 -4.23 6.07 14.07
CA ASP A 612 -3.85 4.98 13.17
C ASP A 612 -3.19 5.49 11.88
N LYS A 613 -3.10 6.81 11.69
CA LYS A 613 -2.34 7.41 10.59
C LYS A 613 -0.87 7.05 10.72
N GLU A 614 -0.37 6.27 9.76
CA GLU A 614 1.04 5.90 9.70
C GLU A 614 1.91 7.10 9.27
N HIS A 615 2.88 7.45 10.11
CA HIS A 615 3.95 8.37 9.73
C HIS A 615 4.87 7.71 8.72
N ARG A 616 4.81 8.18 7.46
CA ARG A 616 5.74 7.76 6.41
C ARG A 616 6.90 8.74 6.32
N TYR A 617 8.08 8.26 6.69
CA TYR A 617 9.30 9.07 6.64
C TYR A 617 10.02 8.82 5.32
N LEU A 618 9.84 9.70 4.34
CA LEU A 618 10.58 9.55 3.09
C LEU A 618 11.97 10.19 3.23
N SER A 619 12.99 9.38 3.55
CA SER A 619 14.41 9.76 3.46
C SER A 619 15.26 8.57 3.06
N GLY A 620 16.49 8.77 2.60
CA GLY A 620 17.39 7.67 2.23
C GLY A 620 17.56 6.60 3.32
N LEU A 621 17.75 7.03 4.57
CA LEU A 621 17.89 6.13 5.72
C LEU A 621 16.55 5.52 6.17
N ASN A 622 15.45 6.26 6.10
CA ASN A 622 14.15 5.74 6.50
C ASN A 622 13.59 4.73 5.49
N LEU A 623 13.83 4.92 4.19
CA LEU A 623 13.45 3.95 3.17
C LEU A 623 14.17 2.60 3.35
N LEU A 624 15.37 2.62 3.94
CA LEU A 624 16.05 1.40 4.37
C LEU A 624 15.38 0.74 5.58
N ALA A 625 14.77 1.51 6.49
CA ALA A 625 13.99 0.97 7.60
C ALA A 625 12.66 0.40 7.10
N ASP A 626 12.01 1.07 6.16
CA ASP A 626 10.77 0.60 5.51
C ASP A 626 10.95 -0.75 4.82
N LEU A 627 12.17 -1.04 4.34
CA LEU A 627 12.49 -2.38 3.82
C LEU A 627 12.18 -3.50 4.83
N PHE A 628 12.27 -3.22 6.13
CA PHE A 628 11.95 -4.13 7.22
C PHE A 628 10.51 -3.99 7.72
N ASN A 629 9.98 -2.77 7.82
CA ASN A 629 8.63 -2.53 8.36
C ASN A 629 7.51 -2.91 7.37
N GLU A 630 7.73 -2.69 6.07
CA GLU A 630 6.74 -2.92 4.99
C GLU A 630 6.89 -4.29 4.31
N TYR A 631 7.56 -5.23 4.96
CA TYR A 631 7.76 -6.60 4.44
C TYR A 631 8.47 -6.71 3.08
N PHE A 632 9.12 -5.65 2.57
CA PHE A 632 9.80 -5.66 1.27
C PHE A 632 10.94 -6.68 1.18
N TYR A 633 11.53 -7.07 2.32
CA TYR A 633 12.49 -8.16 2.39
C TYR A 633 11.95 -9.52 1.89
N LEU A 634 10.62 -9.74 1.84
CA LEU A 634 10.04 -10.95 1.26
C LEU A 634 10.34 -11.08 -0.24
N VAL A 635 10.35 -9.95 -0.97
CA VAL A 635 10.75 -9.93 -2.39
C VAL A 635 12.22 -10.35 -2.53
N ILE A 636 13.08 -9.89 -1.62
CA ILE A 636 14.49 -10.30 -1.56
C ILE A 636 14.61 -11.82 -1.37
N PHE A 637 13.80 -12.43 -0.49
CA PHE A 637 13.80 -13.88 -0.28
C PHE A 637 13.38 -14.66 -1.53
N ILE A 638 12.31 -14.23 -2.20
CA ILE A 638 11.82 -14.88 -3.43
C ILE A 638 12.89 -14.80 -4.54
N LEU A 639 13.46 -13.61 -4.75
CA LEU A 639 14.54 -13.42 -5.72
C LEU A 639 15.79 -14.24 -5.36
N LEU A 640 16.10 -14.35 -4.07
CA LEU A 640 17.22 -15.14 -3.59
C LEU A 640 17.08 -16.62 -3.94
N ILE A 641 15.91 -17.21 -3.64
CA ILE A 641 15.59 -18.59 -3.98
C ILE A 641 15.63 -18.76 -5.50
N GLY A 642 14.91 -17.92 -6.23
CA GLY A 642 14.74 -18.03 -7.68
C GLY A 642 16.02 -17.89 -8.48
N PHE A 643 16.92 -16.97 -8.10
CA PHE A 643 18.10 -16.64 -8.91
C PHE A 643 19.41 -17.26 -8.40
N TYR A 644 19.62 -17.33 -7.08
CA TYR A 644 20.92 -17.68 -6.50
C TYR A 644 20.94 -19.07 -5.88
N SER A 645 19.96 -19.41 -5.03
CA SER A 645 19.99 -20.65 -4.24
C SER A 645 19.76 -21.92 -5.07
N LEU A 646 19.11 -21.80 -6.24
CA LEU A 646 18.89 -22.93 -7.17
C LEU A 646 20.12 -23.32 -8.02
N SER A 647 21.29 -22.70 -7.80
CA SER A 647 22.45 -22.87 -8.68
C SER A 647 22.97 -24.32 -8.80
N TYR A 648 22.77 -25.16 -7.77
CA TYR A 648 23.14 -26.56 -7.80
C TYR A 648 22.15 -27.41 -8.62
N VAL A 649 20.84 -27.19 -8.43
CA VAL A 649 19.77 -27.92 -9.12
C VAL A 649 19.80 -27.65 -10.62
N ARG A 650 20.10 -26.42 -11.02
CA ARG A 650 20.23 -26.04 -12.44
C ARG A 650 21.28 -26.84 -13.20
N GLU A 651 22.27 -27.42 -12.53
CA GLU A 651 23.25 -28.29 -13.20
C GLU A 651 22.71 -29.70 -13.47
N TRP A 652 21.68 -30.10 -12.72
CA TRP A 652 20.95 -31.35 -12.92
C TRP A 652 19.82 -31.20 -13.95
N ASP A 653 19.16 -30.04 -13.98
CA ASP A 653 18.00 -29.77 -14.81
C ASP A 653 18.38 -29.37 -16.26
N GLY A 654 17.65 -29.89 -17.25
CA GLY A 654 17.73 -29.53 -18.67
C GLY A 654 18.99 -29.95 -19.46
N GLN A 655 20.20 -29.54 -19.02
CA GLN A 655 21.44 -29.71 -19.80
C GLN A 655 22.41 -30.77 -19.27
N GLY A 656 22.18 -31.29 -18.06
CA GLY A 656 23.01 -32.35 -17.47
C GLY A 656 24.49 -31.98 -17.33
N THR A 657 24.80 -30.69 -17.19
CA THR A 657 26.17 -30.14 -17.06
C THR A 657 26.91 -30.71 -15.85
N ILE A 658 26.17 -31.19 -14.84
CA ILE A 658 26.74 -31.95 -13.72
C ILE A 658 27.53 -33.18 -14.17
N ARG A 659 27.10 -33.86 -15.25
CA ARG A 659 27.80 -35.04 -15.78
C ARG A 659 29.19 -34.67 -16.29
N TYR A 660 29.31 -33.51 -16.93
CA TYR A 660 30.61 -33.00 -17.39
C TYR A 660 31.52 -32.60 -16.23
N LEU A 661 30.96 -32.01 -15.16
CA LEU A 661 31.71 -31.67 -13.95
C LEU A 661 32.21 -32.92 -13.21
N LEU A 662 31.46 -34.02 -13.25
CA LEU A 662 31.84 -35.29 -12.63
C LEU A 662 32.95 -36.05 -13.38
N VAL A 663 33.15 -35.76 -14.67
CA VAL A 663 34.28 -36.32 -15.44
C VAL A 663 35.61 -35.63 -15.08
N GLN A 664 35.56 -34.44 -14.49
CA GLN A 664 36.74 -33.74 -14.00
C GLN A 664 37.19 -34.34 -12.65
N PRO A 665 38.48 -34.21 -12.26
CA PRO A 665 38.99 -34.70 -10.98
C PRO A 665 38.54 -33.82 -9.80
N ILE A 666 37.23 -33.60 -9.68
CA ILE A 666 36.57 -32.73 -8.70
C ILE A 666 35.46 -33.54 -8.06
N SER A 667 35.53 -33.71 -6.74
CA SER A 667 34.50 -34.45 -6.01
C SER A 667 33.17 -33.68 -5.97
N LEU A 668 32.06 -34.41 -6.00
CA LEU A 668 30.72 -33.84 -5.93
C LEU A 668 30.52 -32.97 -4.68
N LYS A 669 31.10 -33.38 -3.54
CA LYS A 669 31.12 -32.58 -2.29
C LYS A 669 31.83 -31.23 -2.46
N ARG A 670 32.93 -31.19 -3.22
CA ARG A 670 33.67 -29.96 -3.47
C ARG A 670 32.90 -29.02 -4.39
N THR A 671 32.23 -29.56 -5.41
CA THR A 671 31.34 -28.81 -6.30
C THR A 671 30.15 -28.23 -5.52
N PHE A 672 29.51 -29.04 -4.68
CA PHE A 672 28.40 -28.60 -3.82
C PHE A 672 28.81 -27.46 -2.88
N LYS A 673 29.90 -27.62 -2.11
CA LYS A 673 30.41 -26.57 -1.22
C LYS A 673 30.78 -25.28 -1.96
N SER A 674 31.41 -25.40 -3.13
CA SER A 674 31.80 -24.25 -3.94
C SER A 674 30.59 -23.45 -4.43
N LYS A 675 29.53 -24.14 -4.86
CA LYS A 675 28.29 -23.49 -5.31
C LYS A 675 27.52 -22.87 -4.16
N MET A 676 27.39 -23.60 -3.05
CA MET A 676 26.76 -23.11 -1.82
C MET A 676 27.41 -21.81 -1.34
N LEU A 677 28.75 -21.78 -1.26
CA LEU A 677 29.46 -20.58 -0.85
C LEU A 677 29.34 -19.45 -1.89
N SER A 678 29.43 -19.77 -3.18
CA SER A 678 29.23 -18.78 -4.24
C SER A 678 27.83 -18.16 -4.23
N SER A 679 26.77 -18.94 -3.95
CA SER A 679 25.41 -18.42 -3.84
C SER A 679 25.22 -17.53 -2.62
N LEU A 680 25.84 -17.86 -1.48
CA LEU A 680 25.80 -17.01 -0.29
C LEU A 680 26.51 -15.68 -0.52
N THR A 681 27.73 -15.71 -1.06
CA THR A 681 28.48 -14.49 -1.39
C THR A 681 27.69 -13.62 -2.36
N MET A 682 27.02 -14.23 -3.33
CA MET A 682 26.20 -13.50 -4.28
C MET A 682 24.95 -12.89 -3.64
N GLY A 683 24.29 -13.61 -2.73
CA GLY A 683 23.19 -13.10 -1.92
C GLY A 683 23.59 -11.89 -1.07
N PHE A 684 24.76 -11.94 -0.42
CA PHE A 684 25.28 -10.80 0.34
C PHE A 684 25.62 -9.61 -0.55
N CYS A 685 26.27 -9.82 -1.69
CA CYS A 685 26.50 -8.75 -2.66
C CYS A 685 25.18 -8.15 -3.18
N PHE A 686 24.17 -9.00 -3.41
CA PHE A 686 22.86 -8.56 -3.86
C PHE A 686 22.19 -7.66 -2.82
N VAL A 687 22.15 -8.05 -1.55
CA VAL A 687 21.62 -7.20 -0.47
C VAL A 687 22.41 -5.90 -0.35
N ALA A 688 23.74 -5.95 -0.32
CA ALA A 688 24.55 -4.75 -0.17
C ALA A 688 24.31 -3.73 -1.31
N ILE A 689 24.24 -4.19 -2.56
CA ILE A 689 23.97 -3.31 -3.71
C ILE A 689 22.53 -2.79 -3.67
N THR A 690 21.58 -3.65 -3.27
CA THR A 690 20.18 -3.28 -3.17
C THR A 690 19.97 -2.20 -2.11
N SER A 691 20.49 -2.39 -0.89
CA SER A 691 20.45 -1.40 0.18
C SER A 691 21.12 -0.09 -0.24
N LEU A 692 22.27 -0.15 -0.94
CA LEU A 692 22.91 1.05 -1.45
C LEU A 692 22.03 1.80 -2.45
N LEU A 693 21.37 1.09 -3.38
CA LEU A 693 20.49 1.71 -4.37
C LEU A 693 19.23 2.30 -3.72
N VAL A 694 18.62 1.58 -2.78
CA VAL A 694 17.50 2.06 -1.96
C VAL A 694 17.86 3.37 -1.26
N PHE A 695 19.00 3.40 -0.58
CA PHE A 695 19.52 4.59 0.09
C PHE A 695 19.72 5.76 -0.88
N VAL A 696 20.33 5.52 -2.04
CA VAL A 696 20.54 6.55 -3.06
C VAL A 696 19.22 7.08 -3.62
N ILE A 697 18.25 6.22 -3.89
CA ILE A 697 16.93 6.62 -4.39
C ILE A 697 16.21 7.51 -3.38
N GLY A 698 16.11 7.08 -2.11
CA GLY A 698 15.49 7.90 -1.07
C GLY A 698 16.24 9.21 -0.83
N SER A 699 17.57 9.18 -0.92
CA SER A 699 18.42 10.38 -0.79
C SER A 699 18.20 11.40 -1.90
N LEU A 700 17.88 10.95 -3.11
CA LEU A 700 17.60 11.83 -4.25
C LEU A 700 16.20 12.47 -4.19
N LEU A 701 15.25 11.81 -3.53
CA LEU A 701 13.87 12.31 -3.42
C LEU A 701 13.73 13.33 -2.29
N ASN A 702 14.12 12.98 -1.06
CA ASN A 702 13.93 13.81 0.14
C ASN A 702 15.18 13.93 1.03
N GLY A 703 16.37 13.71 0.46
CA GLY A 703 17.62 13.82 1.20
C GLY A 703 17.96 12.61 2.06
N VAL A 704 19.12 12.69 2.73
CA VAL A 704 19.77 11.54 3.38
C VAL A 704 18.97 11.01 4.58
N GLY A 705 18.28 11.90 5.30
CA GLY A 705 17.64 11.60 6.58
C GLY A 705 18.61 11.65 7.76
N GLN A 706 18.09 11.40 8.96
CA GLN A 706 18.82 11.56 10.21
C GLN A 706 19.00 10.23 10.96
N LEU A 707 20.21 9.96 11.45
CA LEU A 707 20.55 8.68 12.11
C LEU A 707 19.93 8.49 13.49
N ASN A 708 19.62 9.60 14.18
CA ASN A 708 19.01 9.59 15.52
C ASN A 708 17.48 9.58 15.46
N PHE A 709 16.89 9.40 14.27
CA PHE A 709 15.45 9.28 14.11
C PHE A 709 14.88 8.20 15.06
N PRO A 710 13.85 8.51 15.88
CA PRO A 710 13.41 7.63 16.95
C PRO A 710 12.50 6.52 16.44
N PHE A 711 12.75 5.29 16.90
CA PHE A 711 11.85 4.16 16.75
C PHE A 711 11.50 3.60 18.13
N VAL A 712 10.24 3.20 18.31
CA VAL A 712 9.80 2.54 19.54
C VAL A 712 10.11 1.06 19.44
N GLN A 713 10.82 0.54 20.42
CA GLN A 713 10.95 -0.90 20.64
C GLN A 713 10.26 -1.28 21.94
N TYR A 714 9.28 -2.15 21.80
CA TYR A 714 8.50 -2.68 22.90
C TYR A 714 9.17 -3.90 23.53
N VAL A 715 8.89 -4.09 24.81
CA VAL A 715 9.54 -5.11 25.63
C VAL A 715 8.49 -5.85 26.43
N SER A 716 8.66 -7.16 26.60
CA SER A 716 7.76 -7.98 27.41
C SER A 716 7.79 -7.55 28.88
N ASP A 717 6.68 -7.68 29.58
CA ASP A 717 6.55 -7.29 30.98
C ASP A 717 7.57 -8.03 31.86
N SER A 718 7.81 -9.31 31.55
CA SER A 718 8.80 -10.13 32.23
C SER A 718 10.22 -9.54 32.17
N LEU A 719 10.60 -8.96 31.03
CA LEU A 719 11.95 -8.37 30.84
C LEU A 719 12.01 -6.96 31.43
N GLY A 720 10.94 -6.18 31.26
CA GLY A 720 10.83 -4.83 31.84
C GLY A 720 10.94 -4.84 33.36
N LEU A 721 10.25 -5.77 34.02
CA LEU A 721 10.33 -5.96 35.48
C LEU A 721 11.72 -6.41 35.94
N ALA A 722 12.41 -7.23 35.15
CA ALA A 722 13.76 -7.71 35.49
C ALA A 722 14.85 -6.65 35.30
N SER A 723 14.60 -5.59 34.53
CA SER A 723 15.62 -4.59 34.15
C SER A 723 15.03 -3.17 34.08
N LYS A 724 14.36 -2.75 35.15
CA LYS A 724 13.66 -1.45 35.23
C LYS A 724 14.52 -0.23 34.90
N GLU A 725 15.82 -0.27 35.18
CA GLU A 725 16.73 0.86 34.90
C GLU A 725 17.04 1.03 33.41
N ALA A 726 16.82 0.00 32.59
CA ALA A 726 17.17 0.00 31.17
C ALA A 726 15.99 0.37 30.25
N PHE A 727 14.78 0.48 30.79
CA PHE A 727 13.55 0.65 30.02
C PHE A 727 12.67 1.76 30.60
N ILE A 728 11.88 2.38 29.74
CA ILE A 728 10.91 3.39 30.13
C ILE A 728 9.62 2.66 30.53
N GLU A 729 9.23 2.78 31.79
CA GLU A 729 7.97 2.28 32.32
C GLU A 729 6.84 3.27 31.98
N ILE A 730 5.77 2.78 31.38
CA ILE A 730 4.55 3.56 31.12
C ILE A 730 3.76 3.65 32.43
N PRO A 731 3.46 4.86 32.93
CA PRO A 731 2.72 5.00 34.18
C PRO A 731 1.33 4.34 34.09
N MET A 732 0.83 3.86 35.23
CA MET A 732 -0.48 3.20 35.44
C MET A 732 -0.71 1.86 34.70
N THR A 733 -0.09 1.64 33.54
CA THR A 733 -0.26 0.40 32.76
C THR A 733 0.85 -0.62 32.98
N MET A 734 1.97 -0.21 33.59
CA MET A 734 3.13 -1.07 33.91
C MET A 734 3.74 -1.78 32.68
N LYS A 735 3.48 -1.25 31.47
CA LYS A 735 4.09 -1.70 30.21
C LYS A 735 5.45 -1.02 30.03
N PHE A 736 6.35 -1.65 29.28
CA PHE A 736 7.72 -1.17 29.10
C PHE A 736 8.09 -0.99 27.63
N PHE A 737 8.83 0.09 27.34
CA PHE A 737 9.39 0.33 26.01
C PHE A 737 10.75 1.02 26.11
N ARG A 738 11.45 1.10 24.98
CA ARG A 738 12.61 1.97 24.82
C ARG A 738 12.58 2.65 23.47
N ILE A 739 13.17 3.85 23.40
CA ILE A 739 13.41 4.54 22.14
C ILE A 739 14.79 4.11 21.65
N ILE A 740 14.84 3.60 20.42
CA ILE A 740 16.09 3.25 19.74
C ILE A 740 16.29 4.18 18.54
N PRO A 741 17.52 4.67 18.31
CA PRO A 741 17.82 5.46 17.12
C PRO A 741 17.83 4.57 15.87
N LEU A 742 17.50 5.17 14.72
CA LEU A 742 17.42 4.50 13.42
C LEU A 742 18.67 3.71 13.05
N TRP A 743 19.88 4.21 13.34
CA TRP A 743 21.11 3.46 13.04
C TRP A 743 21.15 2.10 13.75
N GLN A 744 20.63 2.03 14.98
CA GLN A 744 20.60 0.80 15.77
C GLN A 744 19.57 -0.17 15.19
N LEU A 745 18.39 0.33 14.82
CA LEU A 745 17.35 -0.44 14.12
C LEU A 745 17.90 -1.07 12.83
N LEU A 746 18.59 -0.27 12.00
CA LEU A 746 19.16 -0.73 10.72
C LEU A 746 20.21 -1.83 10.93
N LEU A 747 21.07 -1.73 11.95
CA LEU A 747 22.05 -2.77 12.26
C LEU A 747 21.38 -4.07 12.71
N MET A 748 20.36 -3.97 13.57
CA MET A 748 19.60 -5.12 14.05
C MET A 748 18.86 -5.81 12.91
N GLY A 749 18.17 -5.05 12.06
CA GLY A 749 17.44 -5.55 10.89
C GLY A 749 18.35 -6.17 9.84
N LEU A 750 19.48 -5.53 9.53
CA LEU A 750 20.47 -6.06 8.60
C LEU A 750 21.08 -7.36 9.10
N GLY A 751 21.38 -7.47 10.40
CA GLY A 751 21.87 -8.71 11.00
C GLY A 751 20.88 -9.87 10.83
N LEU A 752 19.59 -9.64 11.14
CA LEU A 752 18.52 -10.63 10.97
C LEU A 752 18.31 -11.01 9.50
N LEU A 753 18.37 -10.03 8.59
CA LEU A 753 18.26 -10.27 7.15
C LEU A 753 19.38 -11.18 6.65
N LEU A 754 20.63 -10.94 7.08
CA LEU A 754 21.77 -11.76 6.69
C LEU A 754 21.67 -13.20 7.21
N THR A 755 21.26 -13.39 8.47
CA THR A 755 21.07 -14.75 9.03
C THR A 755 19.90 -15.48 8.37
N ASN A 756 18.81 -14.78 8.03
CA ASN A 756 17.70 -15.31 7.24
C ASN A 756 18.17 -15.80 5.85
N ILE A 757 18.98 -15.00 5.16
CA ILE A 757 19.55 -15.37 3.85
C ILE A 757 20.40 -16.63 3.96
N VAL A 758 21.22 -16.73 5.00
CA VAL A 758 22.03 -17.93 5.25
C VAL A 758 21.13 -19.14 5.46
N MET A 759 20.11 -19.04 6.31
CA MET A 759 19.16 -20.12 6.59
C MET A 759 18.41 -20.57 5.33
N ILE A 760 17.77 -19.64 4.61
CA ILE A 760 16.99 -19.91 3.39
C ILE A 760 17.87 -20.58 2.35
N ASN A 761 19.08 -20.06 2.12
CA ASN A 761 19.98 -20.66 1.16
C ASN A 761 20.34 -22.10 1.57
N GLN A 762 20.63 -22.37 2.84
CA GLN A 762 20.92 -23.76 3.28
C GLN A 762 19.71 -24.69 3.17
N LEU A 763 18.49 -24.20 3.37
CA LEU A 763 17.26 -24.97 3.18
C LEU A 763 17.12 -25.40 1.71
N VAL A 764 17.26 -24.47 0.77
CA VAL A 764 17.18 -24.78 -0.68
C VAL A 764 18.25 -25.79 -1.09
N TYR A 765 19.48 -25.62 -0.60
CA TYR A 765 20.57 -26.56 -0.87
C TYR A 765 20.32 -27.93 -0.24
N TYR A 766 19.72 -28.01 0.94
CA TYR A 766 19.30 -29.28 1.52
C TYR A 766 18.25 -29.96 0.64
N LEU A 767 17.20 -29.26 0.23
CA LEU A 767 16.15 -29.78 -0.66
C LEU A 767 16.70 -30.20 -2.04
N SER A 768 17.73 -29.49 -2.53
CA SER A 768 18.43 -29.82 -3.78
C SER A 768 19.12 -31.18 -3.79
N THR A 769 19.32 -31.79 -2.63
CA THR A 769 19.85 -33.16 -2.52
C THR A 769 18.78 -34.25 -2.69
N PHE A 770 17.49 -33.88 -2.77
CA PHE A 770 16.37 -34.81 -2.93
C PHE A 770 15.78 -34.78 -4.34
N ALA A 771 15.56 -33.59 -4.88
CA ALA A 771 14.93 -33.40 -6.18
C ALA A 771 15.91 -32.84 -7.22
N LYS A 772 15.66 -33.14 -8.50
CA LYS A 772 16.49 -32.70 -9.64
C LYS A 772 15.82 -31.62 -10.50
N ASN A 773 14.54 -31.34 -10.23
CA ASN A 773 13.75 -30.36 -10.95
C ASN A 773 13.80 -29.01 -10.22
N GLN A 774 14.24 -27.95 -10.92
CA GLN A 774 14.39 -26.63 -10.33
C GLN A 774 13.07 -26.03 -9.84
N TRP A 775 11.98 -26.24 -10.58
CA TRP A 775 10.68 -25.66 -10.27
C TRP A 775 10.05 -26.33 -9.06
N ALA A 776 10.23 -27.66 -8.95
CA ALA A 776 9.76 -28.41 -7.79
C ALA A 776 10.45 -27.93 -6.51
N ILE A 777 11.77 -27.67 -6.57
CA ILE A 777 12.53 -27.22 -5.40
C ILE A 777 12.19 -25.79 -5.03
N MET A 778 11.99 -24.91 -6.01
CA MET A 778 11.53 -23.54 -5.76
C MET A 778 10.19 -23.55 -5.03
N ALA A 779 9.21 -24.29 -5.57
CA ALA A 779 7.86 -24.38 -4.99
C ALA A 779 7.87 -25.01 -3.60
N THR A 780 8.61 -26.10 -3.37
CA THR A 780 8.68 -26.73 -2.04
C THR A 780 9.43 -25.86 -1.04
N SER A 781 10.44 -25.11 -1.45
CA SER A 781 11.15 -24.19 -0.55
C SER A 781 10.22 -23.07 -0.08
N ILE A 782 9.47 -22.45 -0.99
CA ILE A 782 8.49 -21.41 -0.65
C ILE A 782 7.40 -21.97 0.26
N LEU A 783 6.87 -23.16 -0.06
CA LEU A 783 5.85 -23.82 0.76
C LEU A 783 6.36 -24.13 2.17
N ILE A 784 7.59 -24.65 2.31
CA ILE A 784 8.17 -24.96 3.63
C ILE A 784 8.39 -23.68 4.45
N LEU A 785 8.84 -22.59 3.84
CA LEU A 785 9.01 -21.32 4.54
C LEU A 785 7.67 -20.75 5.00
N GLY A 786 6.66 -20.71 4.12
CA GLY A 786 5.32 -20.22 4.46
C GLY A 786 4.60 -21.10 5.49
N ALA A 787 4.59 -22.42 5.28
CA ALA A 787 4.00 -23.36 6.24
C ALA A 787 4.76 -23.37 7.56
N GLY A 788 6.09 -23.23 7.54
CA GLY A 788 6.92 -23.13 8.74
C GLY A 788 6.62 -21.88 9.56
N TYR A 789 6.38 -20.74 8.91
CA TYR A 789 5.97 -19.49 9.55
C TYR A 789 4.57 -19.59 10.16
N ILE A 790 3.58 -20.09 9.40
CA ILE A 790 2.23 -20.32 9.92
C ILE A 790 2.26 -21.27 11.12
N PHE A 791 3.04 -22.35 11.02
CA PHE A 791 3.21 -23.30 12.11
C PHE A 791 3.89 -22.69 13.35
N SER A 792 4.80 -21.72 13.18
CA SER A 792 5.40 -21.02 14.32
C SER A 792 4.45 -20.11 15.06
N ILE A 793 3.41 -19.59 14.41
CA ILE A 793 2.37 -18.76 15.05
C ILE A 793 1.38 -19.64 15.83
N ILE A 794 1.10 -20.86 15.36
CA ILE A 794 0.07 -21.73 15.96
C ILE A 794 0.61 -22.56 17.15
N LEU A 795 1.91 -22.84 17.19
CA LEU A 795 2.52 -23.68 18.23
C LEU A 795 2.49 -23.04 19.63
N PRO A 796 2.43 -23.83 20.72
CA PRO A 796 2.43 -23.31 22.08
C PRO A 796 3.72 -22.58 22.45
N PHE A 797 3.55 -21.61 23.35
CA PHE A 797 4.45 -20.51 23.67
C PHE A 797 5.92 -20.86 23.94
N ASP A 798 6.20 -21.93 24.70
CA ASP A 798 7.57 -22.25 25.15
C ASP A 798 8.56 -22.63 24.03
N PHE A 799 8.04 -23.19 22.92
CA PHE A 799 8.87 -23.73 21.85
C PHE A 799 9.09 -22.75 20.69
N GLN A 800 8.27 -21.70 20.59
CA GLN A 800 8.29 -20.78 19.45
C GLN A 800 9.67 -20.10 19.27
N GLN A 801 10.33 -19.73 20.36
CA GLN A 801 11.64 -19.07 20.36
C GLN A 801 12.75 -19.89 19.66
N PHE A 802 12.61 -21.22 19.59
CA PHE A 802 13.59 -22.10 18.96
C PHE A 802 13.27 -22.40 17.49
N LEU A 803 12.13 -21.95 17.00
CA LEU A 803 11.73 -22.14 15.62
C LEU A 803 12.39 -21.06 14.76
N PRO A 804 13.23 -21.42 13.79
CA PRO A 804 13.91 -20.43 12.95
C PRO A 804 12.95 -19.69 12.00
N PHE A 805 11.73 -20.23 11.81
CA PHE A 805 10.72 -19.66 10.93
C PHE A 805 10.01 -18.43 11.51
N LEU A 806 9.90 -18.32 12.84
CA LEU A 806 9.27 -17.16 13.49
C LEU A 806 10.01 -15.87 13.13
N TYR A 807 11.33 -15.95 13.12
CA TYR A 807 12.24 -14.84 12.81
C TYR A 807 12.36 -14.52 11.30
N LEU A 808 11.53 -15.15 10.45
CA LEU A 808 11.34 -14.69 9.07
C LEU A 808 10.65 -13.33 9.05
N ASP A 809 9.83 -13.03 10.06
CA ASP A 809 9.18 -11.73 10.24
C ASP A 809 10.12 -10.74 10.93
N ILE A 810 10.92 -10.02 10.15
CA ILE A 810 11.94 -9.11 10.69
C ILE A 810 11.27 -7.92 11.40
N GLY A 811 10.22 -7.34 10.82
CA GLY A 811 9.55 -6.16 11.34
C GLY A 811 9.03 -6.37 12.75
N ARG A 812 8.22 -7.43 12.97
CA ARG A 812 7.64 -7.72 14.30
C ARG A 812 8.67 -8.03 15.38
N ILE A 813 9.79 -8.64 15.01
CA ILE A 813 10.89 -8.95 15.92
C ILE A 813 11.66 -7.67 16.29
N LEU A 814 11.82 -6.73 15.35
CA LEU A 814 12.51 -5.46 15.60
C LEU A 814 11.68 -4.54 16.50
N THR A 815 10.39 -4.38 16.20
CA THR A 815 9.47 -3.56 16.99
C THR A 815 9.22 -4.17 18.36
N GLY A 816 9.33 -5.48 18.52
CA GLY A 816 9.07 -6.19 19.78
C GLY A 816 7.61 -6.57 19.97
N GLU A 817 6.78 -6.44 18.92
CA GLU A 817 5.38 -6.87 18.89
C GLU A 817 5.22 -8.34 19.32
N THR A 818 6.02 -9.23 18.75
CA THR A 818 6.02 -10.65 19.12
C THR A 818 6.44 -10.90 20.57
N ALA A 819 7.28 -10.03 21.15
CA ALA A 819 7.68 -10.18 22.54
C ALA A 819 6.56 -9.78 23.51
N ILE A 820 5.73 -8.80 23.14
CA ILE A 820 4.53 -8.41 23.90
C ILE A 820 3.45 -9.47 23.77
N LEU A 821 3.08 -9.84 22.53
CA LEU A 821 1.96 -10.75 22.26
C LEU A 821 2.13 -12.09 22.97
N GLU A 822 3.36 -12.61 22.98
CA GLU A 822 3.65 -13.89 23.63
C GLU A 822 4.06 -13.70 25.11
N ASN A 823 4.38 -12.48 25.55
CA ASN A 823 4.95 -12.15 26.87
C ASN A 823 6.20 -12.97 27.26
N TYR A 824 7.14 -13.16 26.34
CA TYR A 824 8.40 -13.89 26.59
C TYR A 824 9.64 -13.01 26.43
N GLN A 825 10.45 -12.92 27.49
CA GLN A 825 11.70 -12.13 27.54
C GLN A 825 12.79 -12.53 26.53
N TYR A 826 12.80 -13.79 26.06
CA TYR A 826 13.87 -14.33 25.23
C TYR A 826 13.61 -14.20 23.72
N LEU A 827 12.44 -13.70 23.34
CA LEU A 827 12.05 -13.52 21.95
C LEU A 827 12.57 -12.17 21.46
N ASN A 828 13.80 -12.16 20.92
CA ASN A 828 14.47 -10.94 20.48
C ASN A 828 15.34 -11.19 19.22
N TRP A 829 15.89 -10.12 18.66
CA TRP A 829 16.72 -10.17 17.47
C TRP A 829 18.00 -11.03 17.64
N CYS A 830 18.59 -11.05 18.84
CA CYS A 830 19.83 -11.78 19.11
C CYS A 830 19.59 -13.29 19.14
N THR A 831 18.54 -13.73 19.84
CA THR A 831 18.11 -15.14 19.84
C THR A 831 17.72 -15.59 18.44
N GLY A 832 17.04 -14.75 17.67
CA GLY A 832 16.75 -15.00 16.25
C GLY A 832 17.99 -15.28 15.41
N MET A 833 19.00 -14.42 15.49
CA MET A 833 20.27 -14.61 14.77
C MET A 833 20.97 -15.92 15.16
N ILE A 834 20.96 -16.28 16.45
CA ILE A 834 21.56 -17.53 16.94
C ILE A 834 20.81 -18.75 16.42
N VAL A 835 19.48 -18.77 16.57
CA VAL A 835 18.62 -19.90 16.18
C VAL A 835 18.69 -20.15 14.67
N GLN A 836 18.60 -19.09 13.85
CA GLN A 836 18.74 -19.19 12.41
C GLN A 836 20.13 -19.70 11.98
N SER A 837 21.18 -19.22 12.63
CA SER A 837 22.55 -19.66 12.35
C SER A 837 22.76 -21.13 12.70
N LEU A 838 22.24 -21.58 13.84
CA LEU A 838 22.28 -22.99 14.26
C LEU A 838 21.47 -23.89 13.31
N ALA A 839 20.27 -23.45 12.90
CA ALA A 839 19.46 -24.15 11.92
C ALA A 839 20.19 -24.29 10.58
N ALA A 840 20.81 -23.22 10.09
CA ALA A 840 21.59 -23.22 8.86
C ALA A 840 22.79 -24.19 8.93
N LEU A 841 23.50 -24.22 10.06
CA LEU A 841 24.58 -25.18 10.31
C LEU A 841 24.06 -26.62 10.30
N GLY A 842 22.93 -26.89 10.96
CA GLY A 842 22.27 -28.19 10.96
C GLY A 842 21.92 -28.68 9.55
N LEU A 843 21.28 -27.83 8.74
CA LEU A 843 20.94 -28.11 7.33
C LEU A 843 22.19 -28.36 6.47
N THR A 844 23.26 -27.60 6.71
CA THR A 844 24.55 -27.80 6.03
C THR A 844 25.17 -29.16 6.37
N LEU A 845 25.15 -29.57 7.64
CA LEU A 845 25.67 -30.87 8.06
C LEU A 845 24.84 -32.04 7.49
N LEU A 846 23.52 -31.91 7.49
CA LEU A 846 22.60 -32.92 6.93
C LEU A 846 22.79 -33.09 5.41
N SER A 847 22.91 -31.99 4.67
CA SER A 847 23.16 -32.04 3.22
C SER A 847 24.50 -32.71 2.90
N LEU A 848 25.58 -32.37 3.62
CA LEU A 848 26.90 -32.98 3.44
C LEU A 848 26.94 -34.48 3.80
N ARG A 849 26.20 -34.90 4.84
CA ARG A 849 26.07 -36.32 5.22
C ARG A 849 25.40 -37.12 4.11
N ARG A 850 24.30 -36.61 3.54
CA ARG A 850 23.58 -37.27 2.45
C ARG A 850 24.43 -37.42 1.20
N LEU A 851 25.21 -36.41 0.83
CA LEU A 851 26.15 -36.48 -0.30
C LEU A 851 27.30 -37.49 -0.09
N ARG A 852 27.56 -37.96 1.14
CA ARG A 852 28.52 -39.04 1.41
C ARG A 852 27.98 -40.40 0.98
N LYS A 853 26.69 -40.69 1.26
CA LYS A 853 26.02 -41.95 0.90
C LYS A 853 25.85 -42.20 -0.60
N PHE A 854 26.09 -41.20 -1.45
CA PHE A 854 26.07 -41.36 -2.92
C PHE A 854 27.45 -41.64 -3.51
N ASN A 855 28.52 -41.50 -2.73
CA ASN A 855 29.90 -41.72 -3.14
C ASN A 855 30.47 -43.06 -2.63
N ASP A 856 29.82 -43.65 -1.63
CA ASP A 856 30.01 -45.03 -1.18
C ASP A 856 28.94 -45.88 -1.88
#